data_AF-A0A6J3HBY7-F1
#
_entry.id   AF-A0A6J3HBY7-F1
#
_cell.length_a   1.000
_cell.length_b   1.000
_cell.length_c   1.000
_cell.angle_alpha   90.00
_cell.angle_beta   90.00
_cell.angle_gamma   90.00
#
_symmetry.space_group_name_H-M   'P 1'
#
loop_
_entity.id
_entity.type
_entity.pdbx_description
1 polymer ?
#
loop_
_entity_poly.entity_id
_entity_poly.type
_entity_poly.pdbx_seq_one_letter_code
_entity_poly.pdbx_strand_id
1 'polypeptide(L)'
;MGAWALLWPPLLLAGLLGQPPGALAQAQYCSVNQTYFEVEENTNVTEPLVDIHVPGGLEVTLGPSSTPFAFRILRNQLFLNVTPDYEENSLLQAELRCQRGGLLVTQTRVIVSVLDVNDNPPEFPFTTKEMSVEEDTKVNSIVIPETELEAKDPDANDILFYTLQEETTGASDYFSLVGANRPALRLDRPLDFDKRPKMAFRLLVRDTPEENVEPSHTATATLVLNVLPADLRPPWFLPCSFSDGYVCIQAQYLGAVPTGHILPSPLVLRPGPIYAEDGDRGIKQRIIYSIQAGNVNDTFVIHPDSGNLTMARSVPSPMTFLLLVKGQQADLARYSVTQVTVRAVAAAGSPPRFPQSLYRGTVALGSAAGVVVEDAAAPSRPLRIQAQDPEFPDLNSAITYRITNHSDFRMEGEVVLTATTLPRAGTFYAEVEANNTVSLGTATTVIEIQVSEQEPPSTAQTPDPGTSQPMTPGVSRSTASSGMPGDRPSEDKRFSVVDMAALGGVLGALLLLAVLGLAILVHKHYGPRLKCCSGKDPEPEPLGSDNPAFQPDHEATWAPVPSPTHDPKPSETPLILTEPTTPSLMPPGPSLSSPEAPGPEAPGSAPESPAAAHSGGSPVAMRSILTKERRPEGGYKAVWFGEDIGAEADVVVLNAPTPDVDGTGDSSGGDEDEGEDGAWGGGLHDAPENDSTYI
;
A
#
# COMPACT_ATOMS: atom_id res chain seq x y z
N MET A 1 -38.67 44.84 29.82
CA MET A 1 -39.76 43.86 29.60
C MET A 1 -39.10 42.59 29.09
N GLY A 2 -39.29 41.42 29.67
CA GLY A 2 -39.96 41.07 30.93
C GLY A 2 -39.66 39.61 31.29
N ALA A 3 -39.37 39.31 32.55
CA ALA A 3 -39.03 37.95 33.00
C ALA A 3 -40.27 37.04 33.04
N TRP A 4 -40.05 35.73 32.85
CA TRP A 4 -41.05 34.69 33.08
C TRP A 4 -40.49 33.62 34.02
N ALA A 5 -41.35 33.11 34.90
CA ALA A 5 -41.01 32.09 35.88
C ALA A 5 -42.14 31.06 35.99
N LEU A 6 -41.77 29.80 36.25
CA LEU A 6 -42.67 28.70 36.59
C LEU A 6 -42.05 28.03 37.83
N LEU A 7 -42.63 28.11 39.04
CA LEU A 7 -43.91 27.56 39.52
C LEU A 7 -43.95 26.03 39.55
N TRP A 8 -44.00 25.46 40.76
CA TRP A 8 -45.00 24.47 41.23
C TRP A 8 -44.98 24.38 42.79
N PRO A 9 -45.99 23.77 43.45
CA PRO A 9 -46.75 24.51 44.47
C PRO A 9 -46.51 24.15 45.95
N PRO A 10 -46.90 25.03 46.90
CA PRO A 10 -46.98 24.73 48.32
C PRO A 10 -48.29 24.01 48.68
N LEU A 11 -48.28 23.18 49.73
CA LEU A 11 -49.47 22.50 50.25
C LEU A 11 -49.56 22.66 51.77
N LEU A 12 -50.58 23.40 52.22
CA LEU A 12 -50.87 23.65 53.64
C LEU A 12 -51.86 22.61 54.18
N LEU A 13 -51.53 22.00 55.32
CA LEU A 13 -52.53 21.50 56.27
C LEU A 13 -52.03 21.74 57.70
N ALA A 14 -52.95 21.86 58.65
CA ALA A 14 -52.66 22.45 59.96
C ALA A 14 -53.11 21.57 61.14
N GLY A 15 -52.48 21.79 62.29
CA GLY A 15 -53.17 21.66 63.58
C GLY A 15 -52.53 20.76 64.62
N LEU A 16 -52.24 21.36 65.78
CA LEU A 16 -52.21 20.77 67.12
C LEU A 16 -51.56 19.39 67.31
N LEU A 17 -50.43 19.37 68.02
CA LEU A 17 -50.46 19.15 69.48
C LEU A 17 -49.12 19.51 70.13
N GLY A 18 -49.16 20.34 71.18
CA GLY A 18 -48.04 20.49 72.11
C GLY A 18 -48.22 19.51 73.27
N GLN A 19 -47.24 18.63 73.49
CA GLN A 19 -47.17 17.77 74.68
C GLN A 19 -45.76 17.83 75.31
N PRO A 20 -45.64 17.61 76.64
CA PRO A 20 -44.43 17.90 77.39
C PRO A 20 -43.34 16.82 77.23
N PRO A 21 -42.07 17.12 77.59
CA PRO A 21 -41.03 16.10 77.68
C PRO A 21 -41.39 15.07 78.77
N GLY A 22 -41.54 13.81 78.38
CA GLY A 22 -41.91 12.73 79.30
C GLY A 22 -41.58 11.34 78.77
N ALA A 23 -40.83 10.58 79.57
CA ALA A 23 -40.56 9.15 79.42
C ALA A 23 -40.00 8.68 78.05
N LEU A 24 -38.67 8.72 77.91
CA LEU A 24 -37.97 7.77 77.04
C LEU A 24 -38.30 6.34 77.51
N ALA A 25 -38.88 5.52 76.63
CA ALA A 25 -38.97 4.08 76.88
C ALA A 25 -37.54 3.51 76.81
N GLN A 26 -37.02 3.00 77.93
CA GLN A 26 -35.70 2.38 77.96
C GLN A 26 -35.73 1.09 77.12
N ALA A 27 -34.85 1.02 76.11
CA ALA A 27 -34.72 -0.17 75.28
C ALA A 27 -34.34 -1.37 76.15
N GLN A 28 -35.03 -2.50 75.96
CA GLN A 28 -34.86 -3.69 76.80
C GLN A 28 -33.73 -4.63 76.29
N TYR A 29 -33.09 -4.23 75.19
CA TYR A 29 -32.08 -4.95 74.41
C TYR A 29 -31.06 -3.95 73.87
N CYS A 30 -29.89 -4.40 73.40
CA CYS A 30 -28.88 -3.49 72.86
C CYS A 30 -29.35 -2.85 71.54
N SER A 31 -29.16 -1.54 71.38
CA SER A 31 -29.61 -0.79 70.20
C SER A 31 -28.62 0.31 69.81
N VAL A 32 -28.51 0.58 68.51
CA VAL A 32 -27.85 1.77 67.95
C VAL A 32 -28.91 2.68 67.33
N ASN A 33 -28.64 3.98 67.23
CA ASN A 33 -29.51 4.96 66.56
C ASN A 33 -29.39 4.92 65.02
N GLN A 34 -28.23 4.49 64.51
CA GLN A 34 -27.91 4.42 63.09
C GLN A 34 -27.19 3.09 62.79
N THR A 35 -27.59 2.44 61.68
CA THR A 35 -27.11 1.11 61.26
C THR A 35 -26.43 1.12 59.89
N TYR A 36 -26.29 2.28 59.26
CA TYR A 36 -25.69 2.47 57.94
C TYR A 36 -24.86 3.75 57.96
N PHE A 37 -23.65 3.67 57.45
CA PHE A 37 -22.67 4.75 57.37
C PHE A 37 -22.01 4.72 56.00
N GLU A 38 -21.57 5.88 55.54
CA GLU A 38 -20.79 6.07 54.33
C GLU A 38 -19.48 6.71 54.76
N VAL A 39 -18.35 6.17 54.26
CA VAL A 39 -17.00 6.61 54.63
C VAL A 39 -16.16 6.56 53.35
N GLU A 40 -15.67 7.72 52.93
CA GLU A 40 -14.64 7.85 51.87
C GLU A 40 -13.45 6.96 52.19
N GLU A 41 -12.90 6.26 51.20
CA GLU A 41 -11.71 5.45 51.40
C GLU A 41 -10.46 6.28 51.71
N ASN A 42 -9.35 5.59 52.01
CA ASN A 42 -8.10 6.16 52.52
C ASN A 42 -8.25 6.99 53.83
N THR A 43 -9.47 7.20 54.32
CA THR A 43 -9.80 8.10 55.42
C THR A 43 -9.64 7.42 56.78
N ASN A 44 -8.75 7.98 57.60
CA ASN A 44 -8.46 7.47 58.94
C ASN A 44 -9.50 7.95 59.97
N VAL A 45 -10.64 7.23 60.04
CA VAL A 45 -11.73 7.51 60.99
C VAL A 45 -11.29 7.22 62.43
N THR A 46 -10.91 8.28 63.16
CA THR A 46 -10.44 8.19 64.56
C THR A 46 -11.54 8.30 65.61
N GLU A 47 -12.66 8.93 65.27
CA GLU A 47 -13.87 9.08 66.10
C GLU A 47 -14.72 7.79 66.10
N PRO A 48 -15.62 7.57 67.09
CA PRO A 48 -16.53 6.43 67.09
C PRO A 48 -17.60 6.59 65.99
N LEU A 49 -17.88 5.51 65.26
CA LEU A 49 -18.99 5.45 64.29
C LEU A 49 -20.35 5.59 64.98
N VAL A 50 -20.55 4.87 66.09
CA VAL A 50 -21.83 4.88 66.80
C VAL A 50 -21.73 4.50 68.28
N ASP A 51 -22.53 5.18 69.10
CA ASP A 51 -22.80 4.79 70.49
C ASP A 51 -23.80 3.63 70.54
N ILE A 52 -23.39 2.53 71.19
CA ILE A 52 -24.22 1.36 71.43
C ILE A 52 -24.94 1.55 72.78
N HIS A 53 -26.26 1.69 72.76
CA HIS A 53 -27.04 1.62 73.99
C HIS A 53 -27.06 0.17 74.49
N VAL A 54 -26.45 -0.09 75.65
CA VAL A 54 -26.38 -1.41 76.30
C VAL A 54 -27.09 -1.33 77.66
N PRO A 55 -28.28 -1.94 77.81
CA PRO A 55 -28.99 -1.98 79.09
C PRO A 55 -28.26 -2.80 80.17
N GLY A 56 -28.50 -2.49 81.44
CA GLY A 56 -27.80 -3.12 82.57
C GLY A 56 -27.91 -4.65 82.60
N GLY A 57 -26.78 -5.33 82.80
CA GLY A 57 -26.70 -6.80 82.78
C GLY A 57 -26.79 -7.40 81.36
N LEU A 58 -26.30 -6.66 80.37
CA LEU A 58 -26.00 -7.12 79.01
C LEU A 58 -24.57 -6.69 78.65
N GLU A 59 -23.93 -7.46 77.77
CA GLU A 59 -22.62 -7.18 77.19
C GLU A 59 -22.75 -7.17 75.66
N VAL A 60 -21.92 -6.41 74.95
CA VAL A 60 -21.92 -6.38 73.48
C VAL A 60 -20.57 -6.85 72.94
N THR A 61 -20.62 -7.67 71.89
CA THR A 61 -19.45 -8.32 71.26
C THR A 61 -19.60 -8.29 69.75
N LEU A 62 -18.49 -8.28 69.01
CA LEU A 62 -18.51 -8.49 67.56
C LEU A 62 -18.75 -9.98 67.28
N GLY A 63 -19.70 -10.27 66.40
CA GLY A 63 -20.03 -11.61 65.94
C GLY A 63 -19.20 -12.05 64.72
N PRO A 64 -19.18 -13.34 64.40
CA PRO A 64 -18.42 -13.93 63.29
C PRO A 64 -18.90 -13.52 61.90
N SER A 65 -20.04 -12.82 61.77
CA SER A 65 -20.45 -12.17 60.50
C SER A 65 -19.93 -10.74 60.37
N SER A 66 -19.03 -10.29 61.23
CA SER A 66 -18.34 -9.00 61.08
C SER A 66 -17.16 -9.14 60.12
N THR A 67 -16.86 -8.11 59.33
CA THR A 67 -15.64 -8.06 58.51
C THR A 67 -14.40 -8.18 59.43
N PRO A 68 -13.46 -9.11 59.16
CA PRO A 68 -12.33 -9.37 60.05
C PRO A 68 -11.48 -8.12 60.32
N PHE A 69 -11.14 -7.87 61.58
CA PHE A 69 -10.28 -6.77 62.06
C PHE A 69 -10.74 -5.32 61.77
N ALA A 70 -11.67 -5.11 60.85
CA ALA A 70 -12.20 -3.80 60.43
C ALA A 70 -12.89 -3.02 61.55
N PHE A 71 -13.41 -3.69 62.57
CA PHE A 71 -14.14 -3.07 63.67
C PHE A 71 -13.56 -3.42 65.04
N ARG A 72 -13.68 -2.48 65.98
CA ARG A 72 -13.47 -2.71 67.42
C ARG A 72 -14.59 -2.08 68.24
N ILE A 73 -14.88 -2.67 69.40
CA ILE A 73 -15.76 -2.06 70.40
C ILE A 73 -14.90 -1.61 71.57
N LEU A 74 -14.98 -0.32 71.93
CA LEU A 74 -14.33 0.25 73.10
C LEU A 74 -15.40 0.78 74.05
N ARG A 75 -15.47 0.20 75.26
CA ARG A 75 -16.60 0.37 76.21
C ARG A 75 -17.92 -0.01 75.52
N ASN A 76 -18.72 0.97 75.14
CA ASN A 76 -20.00 0.80 74.44
C ASN A 76 -20.00 1.54 73.08
N GLN A 77 -18.85 1.83 72.49
CA GLN A 77 -18.74 2.59 71.23
C GLN A 77 -18.12 1.71 70.16
N LEU A 78 -18.71 1.71 68.95
CA LEU A 78 -18.16 1.04 67.78
C LEU A 78 -17.19 1.99 67.06
N PHE A 79 -15.98 1.53 66.80
CA PHE A 79 -15.00 2.24 65.98
C PHE A 79 -14.66 1.40 64.74
N LEU A 80 -14.40 2.09 63.63
CA LEU A 80 -13.57 1.53 62.57
C LEU A 80 -12.14 1.35 63.10
N ASN A 81 -11.43 0.33 62.61
CA ASN A 81 -10.11 -0.07 63.10
C ASN A 81 -9.13 -0.35 61.94
N VAL A 82 -9.54 -0.04 60.72
CA VAL A 82 -8.76 -0.05 59.48
C VAL A 82 -9.00 1.28 58.77
N THR A 83 -8.07 1.70 57.91
CA THR A 83 -8.41 2.58 56.78
C THR A 83 -9.23 1.76 55.79
N PRO A 84 -10.40 2.25 55.33
CA PRO A 84 -11.11 1.61 54.23
C PRO A 84 -10.38 1.83 52.90
N ASP A 85 -10.63 0.89 51.99
CA ASP A 85 -10.01 0.65 50.69
C ASP A 85 -11.13 -0.04 49.88
N TYR A 86 -11.55 0.57 48.76
CA TYR A 86 -12.75 0.17 48.03
C TYR A 86 -12.51 -1.12 47.22
N GLU A 87 -11.34 -1.22 46.61
CA GLU A 87 -10.86 -2.31 45.75
C GLU A 87 -10.71 -3.61 46.55
N GLU A 88 -10.29 -3.54 47.81
CA GLU A 88 -10.30 -4.67 48.72
C GLU A 88 -11.71 -4.96 49.26
N ASN A 89 -12.43 -3.96 49.79
CA ASN A 89 -13.69 -4.18 50.50
C ASN A 89 -14.67 -2.98 50.52
N SER A 90 -15.32 -2.68 49.39
CA SER A 90 -16.38 -1.67 49.27
C SER A 90 -17.56 -1.75 50.28
N LEU A 91 -17.76 -2.86 51.00
CA LEU A 91 -18.81 -3.01 52.03
C LEU A 91 -18.32 -3.71 53.31
N LEU A 92 -18.20 -2.94 54.40
CA LEU A 92 -17.79 -3.44 55.71
C LEU A 92 -19.02 -3.64 56.62
N GLN A 93 -19.08 -4.76 57.35
CA GLN A 93 -20.21 -5.09 58.24
C GLN A 93 -19.72 -5.38 59.67
N ALA A 94 -20.40 -4.83 60.69
CA ALA A 94 -20.24 -5.20 62.09
C ALA A 94 -21.48 -5.93 62.61
N GLU A 95 -21.32 -7.17 63.07
CA GLU A 95 -22.38 -7.94 63.72
C GLU A 95 -22.36 -7.68 65.23
N LEU A 96 -23.16 -6.72 65.72
CA LEU A 96 -23.26 -6.41 67.15
C LEU A 96 -24.12 -7.45 67.88
N ARG A 97 -23.47 -8.39 68.56
CA ARG A 97 -24.11 -9.43 69.38
C ARG A 97 -24.25 -9.00 70.82
N CYS A 98 -25.50 -8.82 71.25
CA CYS A 98 -25.90 -8.47 72.60
C CYS A 98 -26.14 -9.74 73.42
N GLN A 99 -25.39 -9.94 74.51
CA GLN A 99 -25.37 -11.20 75.26
C GLN A 99 -25.65 -11.00 76.76
N ARG A 100 -26.14 -12.06 77.42
CA ARG A 100 -26.25 -12.16 78.88
C ARG A 100 -25.60 -13.46 79.34
N GLY A 101 -24.41 -13.36 79.95
CA GLY A 101 -23.67 -14.54 80.42
C GLY A 101 -23.36 -15.56 79.33
N GLY A 102 -22.99 -15.08 78.13
CA GLY A 102 -22.72 -15.93 76.95
C GLY A 102 -23.95 -16.34 76.13
N LEU A 103 -25.18 -16.07 76.59
CA LEU A 103 -26.39 -16.32 75.82
C LEU A 103 -26.76 -15.10 74.96
N LEU A 104 -26.93 -15.30 73.66
CA LEU A 104 -27.36 -14.26 72.72
C LEU A 104 -28.81 -13.82 73.02
N VAL A 105 -29.01 -12.51 73.18
CA VAL A 105 -30.32 -11.88 73.48
C VAL A 105 -30.86 -11.13 72.26
N THR A 106 -30.00 -10.40 71.55
CA THR A 106 -30.32 -9.81 70.23
C THR A 106 -29.05 -9.67 69.40
N GLN A 107 -29.21 -9.50 68.10
CA GLN A 107 -28.13 -9.16 67.17
C GLN A 107 -28.59 -8.02 66.25
N THR A 108 -27.73 -7.02 66.07
CA THR A 108 -27.94 -5.89 65.17
C THR A 108 -26.76 -5.83 64.21
N ARG A 109 -26.98 -5.42 62.96
CA ARG A 109 -25.90 -5.15 62.01
C ARG A 109 -25.70 -3.64 61.88
N VAL A 110 -24.45 -3.21 61.90
CA VAL A 110 -24.04 -1.91 61.37
C VAL A 110 -23.32 -2.18 60.06
N ILE A 111 -23.65 -1.42 59.03
CA ILE A 111 -23.05 -1.48 57.70
C ILE A 111 -22.30 -0.17 57.49
N VAL A 112 -21.11 -0.26 56.91
CA VAL A 112 -20.36 0.87 56.38
C VAL A 112 -20.18 0.59 54.90
N SER A 113 -20.79 1.41 54.04
CA SER A 113 -20.37 1.47 52.64
C SER A 113 -19.07 2.27 52.60
N VAL A 114 -18.06 1.74 51.93
CA VAL A 114 -16.95 2.59 51.49
C VAL A 114 -17.48 3.44 50.33
N LEU A 115 -17.06 4.70 50.27
CA LEU A 115 -17.23 5.53 49.10
C LEU A 115 -15.90 5.55 48.34
N ASP A 116 -16.02 5.16 47.08
CA ASP A 116 -15.01 5.19 46.04
C ASP A 116 -14.42 6.61 45.87
N VAL A 117 -13.09 6.70 45.77
CA VAL A 117 -12.35 7.94 45.52
C VAL A 117 -11.25 7.67 44.51
N ASN A 118 -11.37 8.28 43.32
CA ASN A 118 -10.38 8.22 42.24
C ASN A 118 -8.93 8.40 42.76
N ASP A 119 -8.18 7.30 42.87
CA ASP A 119 -6.80 7.27 43.38
C ASP A 119 -5.87 6.34 42.58
N ASN A 120 -6.43 5.46 41.75
CA ASN A 120 -5.67 4.62 40.84
C ASN A 120 -5.54 5.24 39.44
N PRO A 121 -4.44 4.96 38.72
CA PRO A 121 -4.29 5.39 37.34
C PRO A 121 -4.72 4.31 36.33
N PRO A 122 -5.36 4.68 35.19
CA PRO A 122 -5.75 3.72 34.15
C PRO A 122 -4.52 3.03 33.56
N GLU A 123 -4.51 1.70 33.48
CA GLU A 123 -3.40 0.93 32.87
C GLU A 123 -3.79 0.33 31.50
N PHE A 124 -2.95 0.57 30.48
CA PHE A 124 -3.03 -0.16 29.22
C PHE A 124 -2.35 -1.54 29.36
N PRO A 125 -2.96 -2.65 28.90
CA PRO A 125 -2.33 -3.98 28.91
C PRO A 125 -1.18 -4.14 27.88
N PHE A 126 -0.71 -3.04 27.27
CA PHE A 126 0.40 -2.98 26.32
C PHE A 126 1.04 -1.58 26.34
N THR A 127 2.36 -1.50 26.14
CA THR A 127 3.06 -0.22 25.95
C THR A 127 3.10 0.21 24.48
N THR A 128 3.16 -0.76 23.56
CA THR A 128 3.12 -0.54 22.11
C THR A 128 2.23 -1.58 21.43
N LYS A 129 1.35 -1.13 20.55
CA LYS A 129 0.48 -1.94 19.70
C LYS A 129 0.90 -1.79 18.24
N GLU A 130 1.57 -2.79 17.68
CA GLU A 130 1.80 -2.85 16.22
C GLU A 130 0.62 -3.54 15.51
N MET A 131 0.18 -2.97 14.39
CA MET A 131 -0.87 -3.53 13.52
C MET A 131 -0.43 -3.40 12.05
N SER A 132 -0.87 -4.33 11.20
CA SER A 132 -0.66 -4.26 9.75
C SER A 132 -1.99 -4.08 9.02
N VAL A 133 -2.01 -3.25 7.98
CA VAL A 133 -3.24 -2.82 7.29
C VAL A 133 -3.00 -2.81 5.77
N GLU A 134 -3.79 -3.55 5.00
CA GLU A 134 -3.66 -3.61 3.53
C GLU A 134 -4.13 -2.29 2.91
N GLU A 135 -3.45 -1.77 1.87
CA GLU A 135 -3.73 -0.41 1.39
C GLU A 135 -5.12 -0.25 0.72
N ASP A 136 -5.74 -1.35 0.29
CA ASP A 136 -7.11 -1.39 -0.23
C ASP A 136 -8.19 -1.54 0.87
N THR A 137 -7.78 -1.56 2.14
CA THR A 137 -8.68 -1.57 3.31
C THR A 137 -9.72 -0.46 3.18
N LYS A 138 -11.00 -0.85 3.26
CA LYS A 138 -12.12 0.06 3.00
C LYS A 138 -12.21 1.16 4.04
N VAL A 139 -12.38 2.40 3.58
CA VAL A 139 -12.66 3.55 4.43
C VAL A 139 -13.93 3.30 5.27
N ASN A 140 -13.90 3.75 6.52
CA ASN A 140 -14.82 3.46 7.63
C ASN A 140 -14.72 2.04 8.23
N SER A 141 -13.72 1.23 7.86
CA SER A 141 -13.41 -0.01 8.58
C SER A 141 -12.86 0.28 9.98
N ILE A 142 -13.15 -0.63 10.92
CA ILE A 142 -12.44 -0.72 12.19
C ILE A 142 -11.17 -1.54 11.95
N VAL A 143 -10.03 -0.94 12.23
CA VAL A 143 -8.69 -1.49 11.99
C VAL A 143 -8.10 -2.10 13.24
N ILE A 144 -8.41 -1.56 14.42
CA ILE A 144 -8.16 -2.21 15.72
C ILE A 144 -9.45 -2.10 16.54
N PRO A 145 -10.02 -3.19 17.07
CA PRO A 145 -11.26 -3.16 17.83
C PRO A 145 -11.08 -2.56 19.23
N GLU A 146 -12.20 -2.14 19.83
CA GLU A 146 -12.28 -1.51 21.16
C GLU A 146 -11.59 -2.35 22.24
N THR A 147 -11.88 -3.65 22.28
CA THR A 147 -11.33 -4.65 23.21
C THR A 147 -9.83 -4.92 23.06
N GLU A 148 -9.18 -4.29 22.08
CA GLU A 148 -7.74 -4.39 21.84
C GLU A 148 -6.99 -3.08 22.09
N LEU A 149 -7.72 -2.01 22.45
CA LEU A 149 -7.24 -0.68 22.80
C LEU A 149 -7.82 -0.13 24.11
N GLU A 150 -8.67 -0.89 24.80
CA GLU A 150 -9.12 -0.59 26.17
C GLU A 150 -7.93 -0.57 27.15
N ALA A 151 -7.87 0.48 27.98
CA ALA A 151 -7.18 0.47 29.26
C ALA A 151 -8.15 -0.01 30.36
N LYS A 152 -7.66 -0.17 31.59
CA LYS A 152 -8.46 -0.56 32.75
C LYS A 152 -8.13 0.30 33.94
N ASP A 153 -9.18 0.75 34.63
CA ASP A 153 -9.08 1.27 35.99
C ASP A 153 -9.64 0.24 36.98
N PRO A 154 -9.13 0.20 38.24
CA PRO A 154 -9.80 -0.44 39.35
C PRO A 154 -11.09 0.29 39.77
N ASP A 155 -11.06 1.63 39.70
CA ASP A 155 -11.97 2.55 40.40
C ASP A 155 -13.42 2.51 39.84
N ALA A 156 -14.40 2.80 40.70
CA ALA A 156 -15.75 2.31 40.52
C ALA A 156 -16.59 3.13 39.51
N ASN A 157 -17.01 2.44 38.45
CA ASN A 157 -17.87 2.94 37.37
C ASN A 157 -17.19 3.96 36.44
N ASP A 158 -15.87 4.06 36.48
CA ASP A 158 -15.17 5.14 35.79
C ASP A 158 -15.24 5.03 34.25
N ILE A 159 -15.36 6.17 33.56
CA ILE A 159 -15.68 6.23 32.14
C ILE A 159 -14.47 6.74 31.36
N LEU A 160 -13.51 5.84 31.14
CA LEU A 160 -12.26 6.19 30.48
C LEU A 160 -12.44 6.93 29.14
N PHE A 161 -11.82 8.11 29.02
CA PHE A 161 -11.80 8.95 27.82
C PHE A 161 -10.45 8.84 27.10
N TYR A 162 -10.50 8.60 25.81
CA TYR A 162 -9.35 8.29 24.96
C TYR A 162 -9.13 9.39 23.90
N THR A 163 -7.87 9.78 23.73
CA THR A 163 -7.42 10.77 22.74
C THR A 163 -6.30 10.19 21.89
N LEU A 164 -6.44 10.26 20.58
CA LEU A 164 -5.40 9.84 19.63
C LEU A 164 -4.52 11.03 19.24
N GLN A 165 -3.27 11.04 19.68
CA GLN A 165 -2.28 12.08 19.38
C GLN A 165 -1.37 11.65 18.22
N GLU A 166 -0.97 12.61 17.38
CA GLU A 166 -0.17 12.35 16.18
C GLU A 166 1.33 12.30 16.49
N GLU A 167 1.98 11.16 16.22
CA GLU A 167 3.45 11.03 16.24
C GLU A 167 4.04 11.14 14.81
N THR A 168 3.28 10.76 13.77
CA THR A 168 3.69 10.85 12.36
C THR A 168 2.93 11.94 11.61
N THR A 169 3.62 12.98 11.15
CA THR A 169 3.00 14.19 10.57
C THR A 169 1.98 13.90 9.47
N GLY A 170 0.72 14.30 9.68
CA GLY A 170 -0.43 14.08 8.81
C GLY A 170 -0.92 12.62 8.76
N ALA A 171 -0.89 11.90 9.88
CA ALA A 171 -1.47 10.57 10.06
C ALA A 171 -2.89 10.64 10.64
N SER A 172 -3.23 11.65 11.45
CA SER A 172 -4.62 11.90 11.94
C SER A 172 -5.59 12.25 10.79
N ASP A 173 -5.02 12.57 9.63
CA ASP A 173 -5.72 12.71 8.36
C ASP A 173 -6.29 11.36 7.82
N TYR A 174 -5.86 10.23 8.37
CA TYR A 174 -6.18 8.86 7.92
C TYR A 174 -6.87 7.99 8.98
N PHE A 175 -6.69 8.27 10.28
CA PHE A 175 -7.27 7.45 11.35
C PHE A 175 -7.80 8.29 12.51
N SER A 176 -8.91 7.86 13.11
CA SER A 176 -9.46 8.41 14.35
C SER A 176 -10.12 7.33 15.21
N LEU A 177 -10.43 7.67 16.47
CA LEU A 177 -11.20 6.79 17.34
C LEU A 177 -12.70 6.87 16.98
N VAL A 178 -13.43 5.79 17.23
CA VAL A 178 -14.89 5.73 17.01
C VAL A 178 -15.67 6.65 17.95
N GLY A 179 -15.12 6.95 19.12
CA GLY A 179 -15.59 7.99 20.03
C GLY A 179 -14.63 8.16 21.21
N ALA A 180 -14.79 9.23 21.98
CA ALA A 180 -13.93 9.51 23.13
C ALA A 180 -13.93 8.35 24.15
N ASN A 181 -15.09 7.76 24.45
CA ASN A 181 -15.19 6.60 25.34
C ASN A 181 -15.26 5.25 24.59
N ARG A 182 -14.81 5.20 23.32
CA ARG A 182 -14.80 3.99 22.48
C ARG A 182 -13.53 3.93 21.63
N PRO A 183 -12.41 3.42 22.18
CA PRO A 183 -11.08 3.47 21.58
C PRO A 183 -10.87 2.61 20.32
N ALA A 184 -11.92 2.03 19.72
CA ALA A 184 -11.81 1.36 18.43
C ALA A 184 -11.24 2.32 17.36
N LEU A 185 -10.17 1.90 16.68
CA LEU A 185 -9.48 2.72 15.68
C LEU A 185 -10.12 2.52 14.30
N ARG A 186 -10.61 3.60 13.68
CA ARG A 186 -11.26 3.61 12.37
C ARG A 186 -10.33 4.20 11.30
N LEU A 187 -10.39 3.66 10.08
CA LEU A 187 -9.76 4.25 8.90
C LEU A 187 -10.68 5.28 8.24
N ASP A 188 -10.24 6.53 8.08
CA ASP A 188 -11.03 7.66 7.56
C ASP A 188 -10.66 8.10 6.13
N ARG A 189 -9.51 7.67 5.59
CA ARG A 189 -9.13 7.91 4.19
C ARG A 189 -8.47 6.70 3.56
N PRO A 190 -8.50 6.56 2.21
CA PRO A 190 -7.77 5.50 1.52
C PRO A 190 -6.28 5.56 1.86
N LEU A 191 -5.68 4.39 2.05
CA LEU A 191 -4.24 4.27 2.27
C LEU A 191 -3.48 4.34 0.94
N ASP A 192 -2.17 4.52 1.06
CA ASP A 192 -1.25 4.59 -0.08
C ASP A 192 0.12 4.12 0.41
N PHE A 193 0.49 2.89 0.08
CA PHE A 193 1.73 2.25 0.52
C PHE A 193 2.97 3.01 0.03
N ASP A 194 2.91 3.56 -1.19
CA ASP A 194 4.00 4.30 -1.82
C ASP A 194 4.28 5.66 -1.13
N LYS A 195 3.26 6.29 -0.54
CA LYS A 195 3.39 7.58 0.18
C LYS A 195 3.57 7.44 1.68
N ARG A 196 2.88 6.49 2.33
CA ARG A 196 2.85 6.33 3.80
C ARG A 196 2.89 4.85 4.23
N PRO A 197 4.02 4.15 4.05
CA PRO A 197 4.15 2.74 4.40
C PRO A 197 4.12 2.46 5.92
N LYS A 198 4.35 3.48 6.76
CA LYS A 198 4.27 3.38 8.22
C LYS A 198 3.75 4.68 8.83
N MET A 199 2.89 4.56 9.83
CA MET A 199 2.32 5.67 10.61
C MET A 199 2.31 5.29 12.10
N ALA A 200 2.45 6.28 12.98
CA ALA A 200 2.43 6.10 14.42
C ALA A 200 1.61 7.19 15.12
N PHE A 201 1.04 6.80 16.26
CA PHE A 201 0.23 7.63 17.13
C PHE A 201 0.54 7.33 18.60
N ARG A 202 0.22 8.27 19.47
CA ARG A 202 0.19 8.06 20.92
C ARG A 202 -1.26 8.07 21.38
N LEU A 203 -1.75 6.94 21.87
CA LEU A 203 -3.06 6.82 22.49
C LEU A 203 -2.93 7.26 23.95
N LEU A 204 -3.60 8.35 24.31
CA LEU A 204 -3.76 8.83 25.68
C LEU A 204 -5.11 8.32 26.20
N VAL A 205 -5.13 7.86 27.45
CA VAL A 205 -6.36 7.64 28.22
C VAL A 205 -6.33 8.51 29.48
N ARG A 206 -7.52 8.94 29.92
CA ARG A 206 -7.79 9.60 31.19
C ARG A 206 -9.05 9.00 31.81
N ASP A 207 -9.12 9.09 33.13
CA ASP A 207 -10.29 8.82 33.96
C ASP A 207 -11.40 9.87 33.75
N THR A 208 -11.09 11.15 33.98
CA THR A 208 -12.05 12.24 34.05
C THR A 208 -12.34 12.88 32.67
N PRO A 209 -13.52 13.49 32.47
CA PRO A 209 -13.87 14.12 31.19
C PRO A 209 -13.06 15.38 30.87
N GLU A 210 -12.58 16.11 31.88
CA GLU A 210 -11.97 17.44 31.74
C GLU A 210 -10.63 17.53 32.48
N GLU A 211 -9.61 18.10 31.84
CA GLU A 211 -8.22 18.19 32.35
C GLU A 211 -8.05 19.07 33.61
N ASN A 212 -9.13 19.67 34.11
CA ASN A 212 -9.16 20.53 35.30
C ASN A 212 -9.81 19.84 36.52
N VAL A 213 -10.17 18.57 36.43
CA VAL A 213 -10.65 17.78 37.58
C VAL A 213 -9.43 17.27 38.36
N GLU A 214 -9.38 17.55 39.66
CA GLU A 214 -8.37 17.01 40.57
C GLU A 214 -9.07 16.12 41.64
N PRO A 215 -8.63 14.87 41.85
CA PRO A 215 -7.60 14.15 41.10
C PRO A 215 -8.06 13.74 39.69
N SER A 216 -7.08 13.61 38.78
CA SER A 216 -7.23 12.95 37.49
C SER A 216 -5.88 12.33 37.09
N HIS A 217 -5.96 11.11 36.58
CA HIS A 217 -4.86 10.22 36.24
C HIS A 217 -4.88 9.90 34.74
N THR A 218 -3.71 9.60 34.18
CA THR A 218 -3.59 9.32 32.73
C THR A 218 -2.53 8.26 32.47
N ALA A 219 -2.71 7.52 31.37
CA ALA A 219 -1.67 6.67 30.80
C ALA A 219 -1.59 6.83 29.29
N THR A 220 -0.48 6.38 28.71
CA THR A 220 -0.28 6.44 27.25
C THR A 220 0.38 5.19 26.70
N ALA A 221 -0.14 4.70 25.57
CA ALA A 221 0.47 3.63 24.78
C ALA A 221 0.71 4.08 23.33
N THR A 222 1.69 3.49 22.67
CA THR A 222 2.04 3.83 21.28
C THR A 222 1.32 2.91 20.29
N LEU A 223 0.60 3.46 19.32
CA LEU A 223 0.01 2.69 18.22
C LEU A 223 0.90 2.83 16.98
N VAL A 224 1.17 1.72 16.31
CA VAL A 224 2.07 1.66 15.16
C VAL A 224 1.41 0.88 14.03
N LEU A 225 1.10 1.58 12.94
CA LEU A 225 0.42 1.03 11.77
C LEU A 225 1.41 0.85 10.63
N ASN A 226 1.59 -0.40 10.19
CA ASN A 226 2.38 -0.74 9.02
C ASN A 226 1.43 -0.97 7.84
N VAL A 227 1.48 -0.12 6.82
CA VAL A 227 0.68 -0.31 5.61
C VAL A 227 1.32 -1.40 4.76
N LEU A 228 0.52 -2.34 4.26
CA LEU A 228 0.93 -3.39 3.35
C LEU A 228 0.47 -3.08 1.92
N PRO A 229 1.27 -3.38 0.88
CA PRO A 229 0.84 -3.24 -0.50
C PRO A 229 -0.27 -4.24 -0.82
N ALA A 230 -1.24 -3.83 -1.64
CA ALA A 230 -2.34 -4.69 -2.09
C ALA A 230 -2.24 -4.99 -3.59
N ASP A 231 -2.66 -6.20 -4.00
CA ASP A 231 -2.80 -6.55 -5.41
C ASP A 231 -4.00 -5.79 -5.97
N LEU A 232 -3.75 -4.78 -6.80
CA LEU A 232 -4.72 -3.77 -7.23
C LEU A 232 -4.67 -3.50 -8.74
N ARG A 233 -3.51 -3.64 -9.38
CA ARG A 233 -3.28 -3.30 -10.79
C ARG A 233 -3.35 -4.54 -11.68
N PRO A 234 -3.92 -4.44 -12.89
CA PRO A 234 -3.82 -5.52 -13.85
C PRO A 234 -2.35 -5.70 -14.31
N PRO A 235 -1.96 -6.92 -14.71
CA PRO A 235 -0.62 -7.16 -15.25
C PRO A 235 -0.45 -6.42 -16.57
N TRP A 236 0.75 -5.91 -16.85
CA TRP A 236 1.00 -5.09 -18.04
C TRP A 236 2.01 -5.71 -19.01
N PHE A 237 1.75 -5.55 -20.31
CA PHE A 237 2.62 -6.05 -21.39
C PHE A 237 3.79 -5.08 -21.65
N LEU A 238 4.96 -5.62 -21.97
CA LEU A 238 6.22 -4.89 -22.14
C LEU A 238 6.87 -5.08 -23.53
N PRO A 239 7.61 -4.08 -24.04
CA PRO A 239 7.98 -2.81 -23.39
C PRO A 239 6.82 -1.81 -23.37
N CYS A 240 6.70 -1.08 -22.27
CA CYS A 240 5.65 -0.09 -22.15
C CYS A 240 5.99 1.18 -22.93
N SER A 241 5.24 1.47 -24.00
CA SER A 241 5.39 2.68 -24.81
C SER A 241 4.60 3.89 -24.28
N PHE A 242 3.57 3.65 -23.48
CA PHE A 242 2.78 4.69 -22.80
C PHE A 242 2.13 4.13 -21.53
N SER A 243 2.36 4.82 -20.41
CA SER A 243 1.76 4.55 -19.09
C SER A 243 1.18 5.86 -18.54
N ASP A 244 0.05 5.76 -17.85
CA ASP A 244 -0.57 6.85 -17.08
C ASP A 244 -0.14 6.86 -15.60
N GLY A 245 0.80 5.99 -15.21
CA GLY A 245 1.25 5.76 -13.84
C GLY A 245 0.63 4.51 -13.19
N TYR A 246 -0.46 3.99 -13.74
CA TYR A 246 -1.21 2.86 -13.18
C TYR A 246 -1.35 1.70 -14.16
N VAL A 247 -1.51 1.97 -15.46
CA VAL A 247 -1.69 0.94 -16.51
C VAL A 247 -0.85 1.25 -17.74
N CYS A 248 -0.26 0.22 -18.35
CA CYS A 248 0.34 0.34 -19.69
C CYS A 248 -0.68 -0.02 -20.78
N ILE A 249 -0.86 0.88 -21.76
CA ILE A 249 -2.05 0.84 -22.65
C ILE A 249 -1.72 0.56 -24.12
N GLN A 250 -0.44 0.41 -24.50
CA GLN A 250 -0.04 0.38 -25.92
C GLN A 250 1.16 -0.52 -26.27
N ALA A 251 1.47 -1.54 -25.46
CA ALA A 251 2.38 -2.59 -25.89
C ALA A 251 1.78 -3.35 -27.10
N GLN A 252 2.54 -3.42 -28.20
CA GLN A 252 2.18 -4.09 -29.44
C GLN A 252 3.35 -4.91 -29.95
N TYR A 253 3.06 -6.11 -30.46
CA TYR A 253 4.07 -7.04 -30.95
C TYR A 253 3.88 -7.29 -32.45
N LEU A 254 4.98 -7.32 -33.20
CA LEU A 254 5.00 -7.47 -34.65
C LEU A 254 5.85 -8.70 -35.03
N GLY A 255 5.28 -9.59 -35.83
CA GLY A 255 5.94 -10.79 -36.36
C GLY A 255 5.68 -11.02 -37.84
N ALA A 256 6.47 -11.89 -38.46
CA ALA A 256 6.25 -12.35 -39.83
C ALA A 256 6.47 -13.87 -39.90
N VAL A 257 5.75 -14.54 -40.79
CA VAL A 257 5.88 -16.00 -41.00
C VAL A 257 5.88 -16.36 -42.49
N PRO A 258 6.68 -17.35 -42.92
CA PRO A 258 6.71 -17.81 -44.30
C PRO A 258 5.43 -18.57 -44.68
N THR A 259 4.74 -18.15 -45.73
CA THR A 259 3.62 -18.93 -46.30
C THR A 259 4.10 -20.27 -46.84
N GLY A 260 3.33 -21.33 -46.63
CA GLY A 260 3.63 -22.71 -47.07
C GLY A 260 4.48 -23.52 -46.09
N HIS A 261 5.11 -22.88 -45.09
CA HIS A 261 6.01 -23.53 -44.13
C HIS A 261 5.46 -23.47 -42.68
N ILE A 262 6.06 -24.27 -41.79
CA ILE A 262 5.87 -24.21 -40.35
C ILE A 262 7.24 -23.91 -39.74
N LEU A 263 7.33 -22.91 -38.87
CA LEU A 263 8.55 -22.60 -38.13
C LEU A 263 8.70 -23.59 -36.95
N PRO A 264 9.87 -24.22 -36.76
CA PRO A 264 10.09 -25.19 -35.67
C PRO A 264 10.34 -24.54 -34.30
N SER A 265 10.58 -23.22 -34.29
CA SER A 265 10.90 -22.41 -33.11
C SER A 265 9.75 -21.46 -32.76
N PRO A 266 9.70 -20.92 -31.52
CA PRO A 266 8.88 -19.75 -31.21
C PRO A 266 9.27 -18.54 -32.07
N LEU A 267 8.29 -17.75 -32.50
CA LEU A 267 8.46 -16.60 -33.39
C LEU A 267 9.33 -15.51 -32.75
N VAL A 268 10.31 -15.00 -33.50
CA VAL A 268 11.06 -13.79 -33.15
C VAL A 268 10.19 -12.55 -33.42
N LEU A 269 9.51 -12.10 -32.38
CA LEU A 269 8.67 -10.90 -32.39
C LEU A 269 9.49 -9.63 -32.09
N ARG A 270 9.03 -8.49 -32.65
CA ARG A 270 9.54 -7.15 -32.37
C ARG A 270 8.50 -6.37 -31.55
N PRO A 271 8.90 -5.55 -30.55
CA PRO A 271 10.28 -5.23 -30.17
C PRO A 271 10.97 -6.32 -29.31
N GLY A 272 10.23 -7.34 -28.86
CA GLY A 272 10.74 -8.49 -28.11
C GLY A 272 9.69 -9.60 -28.02
N PRO A 273 9.93 -10.65 -27.22
CA PRO A 273 8.92 -11.69 -26.98
C PRO A 273 7.68 -11.12 -26.28
N ILE A 274 6.54 -11.81 -26.40
CA ILE A 274 5.35 -11.47 -25.61
C ILE A 274 5.69 -11.70 -24.15
N TYR A 275 5.71 -10.62 -23.38
CA TYR A 275 6.02 -10.65 -21.96
C TYR A 275 5.14 -9.62 -21.24
N ALA A 276 4.47 -10.08 -20.20
CA ALA A 276 3.80 -9.26 -19.22
C ALA A 276 4.34 -9.57 -17.83
N GLU A 277 4.41 -8.52 -17.02
CA GLU A 277 4.69 -8.62 -15.59
C GLU A 277 3.51 -8.08 -14.80
N ASP A 278 3.54 -8.31 -13.49
CA ASP A 278 2.55 -7.76 -12.58
C ASP A 278 2.64 -6.23 -12.51
N GLY A 279 1.50 -5.55 -12.36
CA GLY A 279 1.46 -4.09 -12.37
C GLY A 279 1.90 -3.44 -11.05
N ASP A 280 1.78 -4.18 -9.95
CA ASP A 280 1.97 -3.66 -8.59
C ASP A 280 3.43 -3.62 -8.12
N ARG A 281 3.66 -2.75 -7.13
CA ARG A 281 5.01 -2.47 -6.62
C ARG A 281 5.37 -3.40 -5.47
N GLY A 282 6.22 -4.38 -5.77
CA GLY A 282 6.75 -5.34 -4.79
C GLY A 282 6.00 -6.67 -4.78
N ILE A 283 4.73 -6.66 -5.18
CA ILE A 283 3.97 -7.87 -5.55
C ILE A 283 4.43 -8.30 -6.95
N LYS A 284 4.47 -9.63 -7.19
CA LYS A 284 4.89 -10.24 -8.47
C LYS A 284 4.11 -11.52 -8.76
N GLN A 285 2.84 -11.37 -9.13
CA GLN A 285 2.02 -12.47 -9.61
C GLN A 285 2.62 -13.19 -10.83
N ARG A 286 2.41 -14.50 -10.89
CA ARG A 286 2.72 -15.31 -12.08
C ARG A 286 1.65 -15.06 -13.15
N ILE A 287 2.07 -14.64 -14.34
CA ILE A 287 1.14 -14.31 -15.44
C ILE A 287 0.93 -15.52 -16.35
N ILE A 288 -0.33 -15.75 -16.74
CA ILE A 288 -0.80 -16.84 -17.61
C ILE A 288 -1.24 -16.26 -18.95
N TYR A 289 -0.64 -16.73 -20.04
CA TYR A 289 -0.90 -16.24 -21.40
C TYR A 289 -1.92 -17.11 -22.15
N SER A 290 -2.81 -16.47 -22.92
CA SER A 290 -3.76 -17.15 -23.81
C SER A 290 -4.09 -16.30 -25.04
N ILE A 291 -4.44 -16.92 -26.18
CA ILE A 291 -4.97 -16.20 -27.35
C ILE A 291 -6.50 -16.20 -27.25
N GLN A 292 -7.10 -15.02 -27.22
CA GLN A 292 -8.55 -14.84 -27.08
C GLN A 292 -9.27 -14.67 -28.42
N ALA A 293 -8.63 -14.04 -29.41
CA ALA A 293 -9.23 -13.79 -30.73
C ALA A 293 -8.17 -13.72 -31.84
N GLY A 294 -8.63 -13.76 -33.10
CA GLY A 294 -7.80 -13.55 -34.30
C GLY A 294 -7.00 -14.76 -34.80
N ASN A 295 -6.96 -15.87 -34.04
CA ASN A 295 -6.22 -17.09 -34.38
C ASN A 295 -6.94 -17.96 -35.41
N VAL A 296 -7.04 -17.48 -36.66
CA VAL A 296 -7.74 -18.20 -37.73
C VAL A 296 -7.16 -19.61 -37.93
N ASN A 297 -8.04 -20.61 -37.97
CA ASN A 297 -7.74 -22.04 -38.11
C ASN A 297 -6.81 -22.64 -37.03
N ASP A 298 -6.70 -22.04 -35.85
CA ASP A 298 -5.73 -22.44 -34.81
C ASP A 298 -4.29 -22.50 -35.34
N THR A 299 -3.92 -21.50 -36.16
CA THR A 299 -2.60 -21.44 -36.81
C THR A 299 -1.46 -21.30 -35.78
N PHE A 300 -1.71 -20.59 -34.68
CA PHE A 300 -0.72 -20.30 -33.64
C PHE A 300 -1.10 -20.91 -32.28
N VAL A 301 -0.09 -21.23 -31.49
CA VAL A 301 -0.22 -21.65 -30.08
C VAL A 301 0.71 -20.81 -29.23
N ILE A 302 0.21 -20.24 -28.12
CA ILE A 302 1.03 -19.54 -27.14
C ILE A 302 1.29 -20.42 -25.93
N HIS A 303 2.52 -20.45 -25.44
CA HIS A 303 2.86 -21.17 -24.21
C HIS A 303 2.37 -20.40 -22.98
N PRO A 304 1.58 -21.01 -22.07
CA PRO A 304 0.86 -20.29 -21.02
C PRO A 304 1.78 -19.62 -19.99
N ASP A 305 3.02 -20.08 -19.83
CA ASP A 305 3.92 -19.61 -18.76
C ASP A 305 5.03 -18.67 -19.26
N SER A 306 5.24 -18.59 -20.58
CA SER A 306 6.41 -17.90 -21.15
C SER A 306 6.12 -16.98 -22.32
N GLY A 307 4.85 -16.86 -22.75
CA GLY A 307 4.44 -16.01 -23.86
C GLY A 307 4.95 -16.47 -25.24
N ASN A 308 5.73 -17.55 -25.32
CA ASN A 308 6.28 -18.08 -26.56
C ASN A 308 5.16 -18.45 -27.55
N LEU A 309 5.04 -17.66 -28.62
CA LEU A 309 4.11 -17.90 -29.72
C LEU A 309 4.77 -18.84 -30.75
N THR A 310 4.08 -19.89 -31.16
CA THR A 310 4.57 -20.95 -32.06
C THR A 310 3.57 -21.23 -33.18
N MET A 311 4.00 -21.84 -34.29
CA MET A 311 3.12 -22.26 -35.38
C MET A 311 2.66 -23.71 -35.20
N ALA A 312 1.34 -23.94 -35.16
CA ALA A 312 0.75 -25.28 -35.23
C ALA A 312 0.35 -25.67 -36.66
N ARG A 313 0.18 -24.71 -37.57
CA ARG A 313 -0.16 -24.94 -38.99
C ARG A 313 0.60 -24.00 -39.92
N SER A 314 0.78 -24.39 -41.18
CA SER A 314 1.30 -23.52 -42.23
C SER A 314 0.20 -22.64 -42.82
N VAL A 315 0.56 -21.41 -43.21
CA VAL A 315 -0.38 -20.46 -43.83
C VAL A 315 -0.28 -20.57 -45.36
N PRO A 316 -1.35 -20.91 -46.09
CA PRO A 316 -1.26 -21.26 -47.52
C PRO A 316 -1.09 -20.05 -48.47
N SER A 317 -1.44 -18.84 -48.02
CA SER A 317 -1.44 -17.61 -48.83
C SER A 317 -1.16 -16.38 -47.97
N PRO A 318 -0.62 -15.28 -48.52
CA PRO A 318 -0.31 -14.08 -47.74
C PRO A 318 -1.53 -13.52 -47.01
N MET A 319 -1.36 -13.21 -45.72
CA MET A 319 -2.43 -12.80 -44.80
C MET A 319 -1.83 -12.04 -43.61
N THR A 320 -2.61 -11.19 -42.93
CA THR A 320 -2.24 -10.63 -41.62
C THR A 320 -3.20 -11.16 -40.55
N PHE A 321 -2.63 -11.69 -39.47
CA PHE A 321 -3.34 -12.08 -38.26
C PHE A 321 -3.26 -10.94 -37.24
N LEU A 322 -4.38 -10.62 -36.61
CA LEU A 322 -4.48 -9.65 -35.51
C LEU A 322 -4.87 -10.43 -34.25
N LEU A 323 -3.89 -11.07 -33.62
CA LEU A 323 -4.13 -11.92 -32.45
C LEU A 323 -4.36 -11.02 -31.23
N LEU A 324 -5.48 -11.25 -30.52
CA LEU A 324 -5.71 -10.65 -29.20
C LEU A 324 -5.17 -11.62 -28.15
N VAL A 325 -4.10 -11.24 -27.46
CA VAL A 325 -3.45 -12.07 -26.43
C VAL A 325 -3.78 -11.52 -25.06
N LYS A 326 -4.26 -12.37 -24.15
CA LYS A 326 -4.56 -12.07 -22.75
C LYS A 326 -3.41 -12.54 -21.87
N GLY A 327 -3.00 -11.70 -20.91
CA GLY A 327 -2.17 -12.08 -19.77
C GLY A 327 -2.98 -11.92 -18.50
N GLN A 328 -3.14 -12.98 -17.71
CA GLN A 328 -3.97 -13.03 -16.50
C GLN A 328 -3.12 -13.40 -15.27
N GLN A 329 -3.32 -12.76 -14.13
CA GLN A 329 -2.69 -13.15 -12.87
C GLN A 329 -3.12 -14.57 -12.44
N ALA A 330 -2.29 -15.26 -11.67
CA ALA A 330 -2.55 -16.64 -11.26
C ALA A 330 -3.73 -16.82 -10.28
N ASP A 331 -4.14 -15.75 -9.59
CA ASP A 331 -5.35 -15.68 -8.76
C ASP A 331 -6.66 -15.59 -9.60
N LEU A 332 -6.52 -15.39 -10.91
CA LEU A 332 -7.54 -15.13 -11.90
C LEU A 332 -8.28 -13.78 -11.79
N ALA A 333 -7.98 -12.92 -10.81
CA ALA A 333 -8.76 -11.71 -10.54
C ALA A 333 -8.55 -10.63 -11.61
N ARG A 334 -7.31 -10.38 -12.05
CA ARG A 334 -6.99 -9.32 -13.02
C ARG A 334 -6.27 -9.86 -14.25
N TYR A 335 -6.44 -9.14 -15.35
CA TYR A 335 -5.81 -9.43 -16.62
C TYR A 335 -5.69 -8.17 -17.47
N SER A 336 -4.83 -8.22 -18.48
CA SER A 336 -4.82 -7.27 -19.59
C SER A 336 -4.81 -8.00 -20.93
N VAL A 337 -4.93 -7.22 -22.01
CA VAL A 337 -4.86 -7.72 -23.39
C VAL A 337 -3.91 -6.86 -24.23
N THR A 338 -3.20 -7.51 -25.15
CA THR A 338 -2.32 -6.89 -26.15
C THR A 338 -2.67 -7.39 -27.55
N GLN A 339 -2.31 -6.62 -28.57
CA GLN A 339 -2.44 -7.00 -29.98
C GLN A 339 -1.08 -7.48 -30.52
N VAL A 340 -1.05 -8.72 -31.00
CA VAL A 340 0.09 -9.30 -31.72
C VAL A 340 -0.27 -9.39 -33.20
N THR A 341 0.44 -8.64 -34.04
CA THR A 341 0.22 -8.58 -35.48
C THR A 341 1.23 -9.47 -36.20
N VAL A 342 0.78 -10.60 -36.75
CA VAL A 342 1.64 -11.56 -37.47
C VAL A 342 1.33 -11.52 -38.96
N ARG A 343 2.33 -11.22 -39.78
CA ARG A 343 2.19 -11.13 -41.25
C ARG A 343 2.70 -12.40 -41.92
N ALA A 344 1.80 -13.21 -42.46
CA ALA A 344 2.15 -14.29 -43.36
C ALA A 344 2.48 -13.70 -44.74
N VAL A 345 3.71 -13.87 -45.21
CA VAL A 345 4.19 -13.37 -46.51
C VAL A 345 5.02 -14.44 -47.23
N ALA A 346 5.23 -14.25 -48.54
CA ALA A 346 5.92 -15.24 -49.37
C ALA A 346 7.39 -15.37 -48.97
N ALA A 347 7.84 -16.60 -48.67
CA ALA A 347 9.25 -16.86 -48.34
C ALA A 347 10.18 -16.56 -49.52
N ALA A 348 9.74 -16.88 -50.74
CA ALA A 348 10.50 -16.70 -51.97
C ALA A 348 10.77 -15.21 -52.25
N GLY A 349 12.01 -14.77 -52.04
CA GLY A 349 12.44 -13.42 -52.37
C GLY A 349 12.97 -12.57 -51.20
N SER A 350 13.00 -13.06 -49.97
CA SER A 350 13.81 -12.43 -48.91
C SER A 350 15.26 -12.95 -48.96
N PRO A 351 16.25 -12.14 -49.37
CA PRO A 351 17.64 -12.52 -49.29
C PRO A 351 18.18 -12.36 -47.85
N PRO A 352 19.01 -13.30 -47.36
CA PRO A 352 19.74 -13.09 -46.12
C PRO A 352 20.70 -11.90 -46.25
N ARG A 353 21.10 -11.30 -45.13
CA ARG A 353 22.00 -10.14 -45.10
C ARG A 353 23.10 -10.34 -44.07
N PHE A 354 24.35 -10.15 -44.48
CA PHE A 354 25.47 -10.06 -43.54
C PHE A 354 25.46 -8.69 -42.84
N PRO A 355 25.72 -8.63 -41.52
CA PRO A 355 25.88 -7.37 -40.79
C PRO A 355 27.19 -6.65 -41.12
N GLN A 356 28.17 -7.35 -41.71
CA GLN A 356 29.45 -6.78 -42.15
C GLN A 356 29.69 -7.14 -43.63
N SER A 357 30.24 -6.18 -44.38
CA SER A 357 30.67 -6.34 -45.77
C SER A 357 32.11 -6.87 -45.92
N LEU A 358 32.87 -6.85 -44.82
CA LEU A 358 34.23 -7.38 -44.75
C LEU A 358 34.49 -7.93 -43.34
N TYR A 359 34.80 -9.22 -43.25
CA TYR A 359 35.33 -9.85 -42.04
C TYR A 359 36.86 -9.97 -42.13
N ARG A 360 37.56 -10.02 -40.99
CA ARG A 360 39.02 -10.09 -40.93
C ARG A 360 39.46 -11.26 -40.05
N GLY A 361 40.40 -12.06 -40.54
CA GLY A 361 40.93 -13.19 -39.78
C GLY A 361 42.42 -13.43 -39.97
N THR A 362 42.98 -14.27 -39.12
CA THR A 362 44.39 -14.67 -39.09
C THR A 362 44.53 -16.18 -38.97
N VAL A 363 45.60 -16.74 -39.55
CA VAL A 363 45.93 -18.17 -39.44
C VAL A 363 47.42 -18.39 -39.67
N ALA A 364 48.00 -19.42 -39.05
CA ALA A 364 49.43 -19.69 -39.15
C ALA A 364 49.84 -20.24 -40.53
N LEU A 365 51.03 -19.86 -40.99
CA LEU A 365 51.68 -20.45 -42.14
C LEU A 365 51.93 -21.95 -41.90
N GLY A 366 51.67 -22.80 -42.91
CA GLY A 366 51.84 -24.24 -42.79
C GLY A 366 50.73 -24.95 -42.01
N SER A 367 49.70 -24.25 -41.53
CA SER A 367 48.48 -24.88 -41.00
C SER A 367 47.93 -25.89 -42.00
N ALA A 368 47.75 -27.14 -41.53
CA ALA A 368 47.13 -28.23 -42.29
C ALA A 368 45.63 -27.96 -42.53
N ALA A 369 44.99 -28.77 -43.37
CA ALA A 369 43.53 -28.73 -43.55
C ALA A 369 42.77 -29.01 -42.24
N GLY A 370 41.67 -28.29 -41.99
CA GLY A 370 40.88 -28.40 -40.77
C GLY A 370 41.35 -27.55 -39.59
N VAL A 371 42.28 -26.62 -39.81
CA VAL A 371 42.64 -25.60 -38.82
C VAL A 371 41.66 -24.42 -38.93
N VAL A 372 41.15 -23.97 -37.79
CA VAL A 372 40.26 -22.81 -37.69
C VAL A 372 41.01 -21.51 -38.02
N VAL A 373 40.37 -20.63 -38.78
CA VAL A 373 40.81 -19.24 -38.95
C VAL A 373 40.29 -18.44 -37.76
N GLU A 374 41.17 -17.70 -37.09
CA GLU A 374 40.83 -16.86 -35.95
C GLU A 374 40.44 -15.44 -36.40
N ASP A 375 39.60 -14.75 -35.62
CA ASP A 375 39.26 -13.34 -35.80
C ASP A 375 40.51 -12.46 -35.57
N ALA A 376 40.69 -11.42 -36.39
CA ALA A 376 41.80 -10.48 -36.25
C ALA A 376 41.64 -9.52 -35.05
N ALA A 377 40.47 -9.44 -34.43
CA ALA A 377 40.22 -8.66 -33.22
C ALA A 377 40.77 -9.36 -31.96
N ALA A 378 41.30 -8.59 -31.02
CA ALA A 378 41.73 -9.10 -29.72
C ALA A 378 40.55 -9.10 -28.71
N PRO A 379 40.30 -10.20 -27.96
CA PRO A 379 41.03 -11.47 -27.97
C PRO A 379 40.65 -12.37 -29.16
N SER A 380 41.66 -13.07 -29.70
CA SER A 380 41.53 -14.11 -30.73
C SER A 380 40.42 -15.11 -30.37
N ARG A 381 39.52 -15.35 -31.32
CA ARG A 381 38.46 -16.37 -31.26
C ARG A 381 38.21 -16.95 -32.66
N PRO A 382 37.65 -18.16 -32.79
CA PRO A 382 37.22 -18.70 -34.08
C PRO A 382 36.38 -17.72 -34.91
N LEU A 383 36.83 -17.40 -36.12
CA LEU A 383 36.14 -16.46 -37.01
C LEU A 383 34.78 -17.03 -37.42
N ARG A 384 33.70 -16.38 -36.97
CA ARG A 384 32.32 -16.74 -37.30
C ARG A 384 31.70 -15.74 -38.27
N ILE A 385 31.02 -16.26 -39.27
CA ILE A 385 30.32 -15.49 -40.28
C ILE A 385 28.85 -15.90 -40.24
N GLN A 386 27.99 -14.92 -40.00
CA GLN A 386 26.54 -15.11 -39.90
C GLN A 386 25.83 -14.08 -40.79
N ALA A 387 24.89 -14.54 -41.59
CA ALA A 387 23.88 -13.71 -42.24
C ALA A 387 22.55 -13.86 -41.50
N GLN A 388 21.65 -12.88 -41.68
CA GLN A 388 20.33 -12.87 -41.07
C GLN A 388 19.28 -12.53 -42.12
N ASP A 389 18.17 -13.27 -42.16
CA ASP A 389 17.01 -12.90 -42.95
C ASP A 389 16.25 -11.77 -42.21
N PRO A 390 16.14 -10.55 -42.79
CA PRO A 390 15.58 -9.39 -42.10
C PRO A 390 14.05 -9.42 -42.02
N GLU A 391 13.40 -10.25 -42.83
CA GLU A 391 11.95 -10.46 -42.85
C GLU A 391 11.57 -11.69 -42.01
N PHE A 392 12.38 -12.75 -42.03
CA PHE A 392 12.15 -13.99 -41.28
C PHE A 392 13.35 -14.41 -40.39
N PRO A 393 13.64 -13.71 -39.27
CA PRO A 393 14.76 -14.07 -38.39
C PRO A 393 14.73 -15.52 -37.88
N ASP A 394 13.54 -16.11 -37.77
CA ASP A 394 13.32 -17.52 -37.43
C ASP A 394 13.91 -18.53 -38.44
N LEU A 395 14.15 -18.08 -39.68
CA LEU A 395 14.78 -18.88 -40.75
C LEU A 395 16.31 -18.77 -40.77
N ASN A 396 16.94 -18.05 -39.84
CA ASN A 396 18.41 -17.92 -39.81
C ASN A 396 19.12 -19.28 -39.68
N SER A 397 18.48 -20.27 -39.04
CA SER A 397 18.95 -21.66 -38.93
C SER A 397 18.89 -22.45 -40.24
N ALA A 398 18.16 -21.97 -41.24
CA ALA A 398 18.07 -22.54 -42.59
C ALA A 398 19.10 -21.93 -43.57
N ILE A 399 19.92 -20.98 -43.12
CA ILE A 399 21.00 -20.37 -43.89
C ILE A 399 22.22 -21.30 -43.90
N THR A 400 22.71 -21.59 -45.10
CA THR A 400 23.91 -22.40 -45.34
C THR A 400 25.02 -21.51 -45.93
N TYR A 401 26.27 -21.75 -45.54
CA TYR A 401 27.42 -20.93 -45.94
C TYR A 401 28.41 -21.73 -46.79
N ARG A 402 28.97 -21.12 -47.83
CA ARG A 402 30.06 -21.69 -48.64
C ARG A 402 31.04 -20.61 -49.10
N ILE A 403 32.31 -20.96 -49.24
CA ILE A 403 33.29 -20.13 -49.96
C ILE A 403 33.19 -20.48 -51.46
N THR A 404 33.13 -19.47 -52.32
CA THR A 404 32.85 -19.65 -53.76
C THR A 404 34.06 -19.44 -54.67
N ASN A 405 35.03 -18.61 -54.25
CA ASN A 405 36.13 -18.15 -55.11
C ASN A 405 37.53 -18.66 -54.67
N HIS A 406 37.62 -19.46 -53.60
CA HIS A 406 38.89 -19.94 -53.04
C HIS A 406 38.82 -21.46 -52.73
N SER A 407 39.95 -22.17 -52.92
CA SER A 407 40.05 -23.61 -52.63
C SER A 407 40.76 -23.96 -51.33
N ASP A 408 41.59 -23.05 -50.80
CA ASP A 408 42.39 -23.32 -49.58
C ASP A 408 41.63 -23.05 -48.28
N PHE A 409 40.40 -22.54 -48.36
CA PHE A 409 39.52 -22.24 -47.23
C PHE A 409 38.12 -22.81 -47.47
N ARG A 410 37.43 -23.21 -46.41
CA ARG A 410 36.06 -23.73 -46.43
C ARG A 410 35.25 -23.23 -45.23
N MET A 411 33.93 -23.25 -45.37
CA MET A 411 33.01 -23.09 -44.23
C MET A 411 32.72 -24.45 -43.59
N GLU A 412 32.56 -24.47 -42.27
CA GLU A 412 31.96 -25.60 -41.53
C GLU A 412 30.94 -25.01 -40.56
N GLY A 413 29.66 -25.08 -40.95
CA GLY A 413 28.62 -24.24 -40.37
C GLY A 413 28.94 -22.75 -40.58
N GLU A 414 29.10 -22.03 -39.48
CA GLU A 414 29.40 -20.58 -39.45
C GLU A 414 30.91 -20.27 -39.40
N VAL A 415 31.76 -21.28 -39.17
CA VAL A 415 33.20 -21.10 -38.92
C VAL A 415 34.00 -21.25 -40.20
N VAL A 416 35.04 -20.43 -40.35
CA VAL A 416 36.03 -20.55 -41.45
C VAL A 416 37.17 -21.47 -41.03
N LEU A 417 37.53 -22.43 -41.88
CA LEU A 417 38.68 -23.31 -41.70
C LEU A 417 39.52 -23.40 -42.97
N THR A 418 40.78 -23.80 -42.81
CA THR A 418 41.61 -24.27 -43.92
C THR A 418 41.01 -25.53 -44.56
N ALA A 419 41.08 -25.61 -45.88
CA ALA A 419 40.70 -26.79 -46.67
C ALA A 419 41.93 -27.54 -47.22
N THR A 420 43.07 -26.86 -47.32
CA THR A 420 44.37 -27.39 -47.76
C THR A 420 45.47 -26.96 -46.77
N THR A 421 46.69 -27.46 -46.93
CA THR A 421 47.85 -26.97 -46.16
C THR A 421 48.36 -25.66 -46.75
N LEU A 422 48.33 -24.56 -45.98
CA LEU A 422 48.66 -23.22 -46.47
C LEU A 422 50.17 -23.07 -46.79
N PRO A 423 50.58 -22.90 -48.07
CA PRO A 423 51.98 -23.01 -48.48
C PRO A 423 52.72 -21.65 -48.59
N ARG A 424 52.03 -20.53 -48.38
CA ARG A 424 52.56 -19.16 -48.55
C ARG A 424 51.93 -18.20 -47.55
N ALA A 425 52.73 -17.32 -46.97
CA ALA A 425 52.25 -16.18 -46.19
C ALA A 425 51.73 -15.06 -47.12
N GLY A 426 50.81 -14.25 -46.61
CA GLY A 426 50.19 -13.15 -47.36
C GLY A 426 48.72 -12.91 -46.97
N THR A 427 48.10 -11.93 -47.61
CA THR A 427 46.67 -11.62 -47.44
C THR A 427 45.86 -12.26 -48.57
N PHE A 428 44.87 -13.06 -48.19
CA PHE A 428 43.96 -13.76 -49.08
C PHE A 428 42.55 -13.16 -48.94
N TYR A 429 41.82 -13.06 -50.05
CA TYR A 429 40.43 -12.58 -50.06
C TYR A 429 39.52 -13.71 -50.55
N ALA A 430 38.61 -14.16 -49.70
CA ALA A 430 37.61 -15.15 -50.06
C ALA A 430 36.20 -14.52 -50.03
N GLU A 431 35.33 -14.97 -50.94
CA GLU A 431 33.92 -14.60 -50.98
C GLU A 431 33.10 -15.73 -50.35
N VAL A 432 32.27 -15.36 -49.38
CA VAL A 432 31.37 -16.26 -48.66
C VAL A 432 29.94 -15.99 -49.10
N GLU A 433 29.31 -17.00 -49.70
CA GLU A 433 27.91 -17.01 -50.07
C GLU A 433 27.07 -17.63 -48.95
N ALA A 434 26.08 -16.89 -48.47
CA ALA A 434 24.98 -17.38 -47.66
C ALA A 434 23.79 -17.72 -48.57
N ASN A 435 23.22 -18.91 -48.41
CA ASN A 435 22.03 -19.37 -49.13
C ASN A 435 20.99 -19.87 -48.13
N ASN A 436 19.84 -19.20 -48.06
CA ASN A 436 18.71 -19.61 -47.22
C ASN A 436 17.91 -20.72 -47.94
N THR A 437 17.95 -21.93 -47.39
CA THR A 437 17.31 -23.11 -47.99
C THR A 437 15.78 -23.07 -47.99
N VAL A 438 15.15 -22.12 -47.27
CA VAL A 438 13.70 -21.93 -47.22
C VAL A 438 13.24 -20.70 -48.03
N SER A 439 13.92 -19.56 -47.92
CA SER A 439 13.57 -18.36 -48.72
C SER A 439 14.09 -18.42 -50.16
N LEU A 440 15.00 -19.36 -50.46
CA LEU A 440 15.78 -19.47 -51.70
C LEU A 440 16.60 -18.21 -52.03
N GLY A 441 16.75 -17.31 -51.06
CA GLY A 441 17.52 -16.08 -51.19
C GLY A 441 19.01 -16.32 -50.92
N THR A 442 19.85 -15.68 -51.74
CA THR A 442 21.31 -15.69 -51.58
C THR A 442 21.86 -14.28 -51.31
N ALA A 443 23.00 -14.22 -50.64
CA ALA A 443 23.82 -13.02 -50.50
C ALA A 443 25.30 -13.39 -50.35
N THR A 444 26.21 -12.45 -50.64
CA THR A 444 27.65 -12.66 -50.46
C THR A 444 28.28 -11.59 -49.57
N THR A 445 29.41 -11.92 -48.96
CA THR A 445 30.30 -11.01 -48.22
C THR A 445 31.76 -11.44 -48.44
N VAL A 446 32.71 -10.56 -48.12
CA VAL A 446 34.14 -10.81 -48.29
C VAL A 446 34.80 -11.08 -46.95
N ILE A 447 35.78 -11.98 -46.93
CA ILE A 447 36.69 -12.18 -45.82
C ILE A 447 38.14 -11.97 -46.24
N GLU A 448 38.87 -11.21 -45.42
CA GLU A 448 40.30 -10.97 -45.57
C GLU A 448 41.06 -11.82 -44.54
N ILE A 449 41.82 -12.81 -45.01
CA ILE A 449 42.57 -13.75 -44.18
C ILE A 449 44.06 -13.44 -44.32
N GLN A 450 44.70 -13.08 -43.21
CA GLN A 450 46.14 -12.86 -43.13
C GLN A 450 46.84 -14.15 -42.68
N VAL A 451 47.65 -14.73 -43.56
CA VAL A 451 48.49 -15.90 -43.28
C VAL A 451 49.89 -15.42 -42.89
N SER A 452 50.33 -15.73 -41.67
CA SER A 452 51.56 -15.21 -41.06
C SER A 452 52.39 -16.30 -40.38
N GLU A 453 53.68 -16.05 -40.16
CA GLU A 453 54.54 -16.89 -39.30
C GLU A 453 54.22 -16.64 -37.83
N GLN A 454 53.05 -17.13 -37.39
CA GLN A 454 52.50 -16.94 -36.06
C GLN A 454 52.48 -18.27 -35.32
N GLU A 455 53.06 -18.29 -34.12
CA GLU A 455 53.29 -19.52 -33.35
C GLU A 455 51.94 -20.16 -32.94
N PRO A 456 51.72 -21.46 -33.19
CA PRO A 456 50.40 -22.07 -33.03
C PRO A 456 50.00 -22.17 -31.55
N PRO A 457 48.74 -21.87 -31.18
CA PRO A 457 48.26 -22.04 -29.82
C PRO A 457 48.30 -23.53 -29.42
N SER A 458 48.89 -23.82 -28.26
CA SER A 458 49.07 -25.18 -27.77
C SER A 458 47.72 -25.88 -27.58
N THR A 459 47.54 -27.04 -28.23
CA THR A 459 46.31 -27.84 -28.14
C THR A 459 46.12 -28.40 -26.73
N ALA A 460 45.04 -27.98 -26.07
CA ALA A 460 44.64 -28.56 -24.78
C ALA A 460 44.28 -30.05 -24.96
N GLN A 461 44.95 -30.94 -24.22
CA GLN A 461 44.64 -32.37 -24.21
C GLN A 461 43.63 -32.72 -23.12
N THR A 462 42.66 -33.57 -23.48
CA THR A 462 41.70 -34.18 -22.55
C THR A 462 42.40 -35.26 -21.71
N PRO A 463 42.16 -35.35 -20.38
CA PRO A 463 42.89 -36.27 -19.50
C PRO A 463 42.27 -37.67 -19.43
N ASP A 464 43.11 -38.71 -19.30
CA ASP A 464 42.75 -40.03 -18.73
C ASP A 464 44.04 -40.81 -18.30
N PRO A 465 44.00 -41.96 -17.57
CA PRO A 465 44.57 -41.92 -16.21
C PRO A 465 45.53 -43.06 -15.80
N GLY A 466 46.21 -42.86 -14.66
CA GLY A 466 46.91 -43.90 -13.88
C GLY A 466 48.38 -44.17 -14.26
N THR A 467 49.21 -44.86 -13.47
CA THR A 467 49.06 -45.35 -12.07
C THR A 467 50.44 -45.51 -11.42
N SER A 468 50.56 -45.37 -10.09
CA SER A 468 51.60 -45.94 -9.18
C SER A 468 53.10 -45.72 -9.49
N GLN A 469 53.84 -44.92 -8.68
CA GLN A 469 54.62 -45.34 -7.47
C GLN A 469 56.17 -45.35 -7.73
N PRO A 470 57.07 -45.40 -6.72
CA PRO A 470 57.17 -44.48 -5.56
C PRO A 470 58.64 -44.14 -5.16
N MET A 471 58.84 -43.40 -4.04
CA MET A 471 60.09 -43.29 -3.25
C MET A 471 61.29 -42.52 -3.89
N THR A 472 62.23 -41.88 -3.17
CA THR A 472 62.45 -41.67 -1.70
C THR A 472 63.16 -40.31 -1.46
N PRO A 473 63.22 -39.77 -0.22
CA PRO A 473 63.62 -38.37 0.03
C PRO A 473 65.12 -38.14 0.33
N GLY A 474 65.57 -36.88 0.23
CA GLY A 474 66.87 -36.40 0.71
C GLY A 474 66.74 -35.07 1.46
N VAL A 475 67.53 -34.86 2.53
CA VAL A 475 67.41 -33.72 3.46
C VAL A 475 68.77 -33.05 3.67
N SER A 476 68.87 -31.72 3.48
CA SER A 476 70.04 -30.94 3.91
C SER A 476 69.77 -29.44 4.15
N ARG A 477 69.67 -29.10 5.44
CA ARG A 477 69.94 -27.81 6.12
C ARG A 477 70.36 -26.56 5.31
N SER A 478 69.49 -25.55 5.36
CA SER A 478 69.69 -24.21 5.96
C SER A 478 71.03 -23.44 5.82
N THR A 479 70.93 -22.25 5.20
CA THR A 479 71.52 -20.98 5.68
C THR A 479 70.57 -19.83 5.33
N ALA A 480 70.68 -18.67 5.99
CA ALA A 480 69.76 -17.54 5.81
C ALA A 480 70.51 -16.23 5.55
N SER A 481 69.99 -15.39 4.63
CA SER A 481 70.20 -13.94 4.62
C SER A 481 69.22 -13.25 3.64
N SER A 482 68.78 -12.03 4.00
CA SER A 482 68.26 -10.94 3.14
C SER A 482 67.19 -11.23 2.06
N GLY A 483 66.05 -10.52 2.14
CA GLY A 483 65.25 -10.17 0.95
C GLY A 483 63.73 -10.40 1.07
N MET A 484 62.97 -9.30 0.94
CA MET A 484 61.49 -9.24 0.89
C MET A 484 60.79 -10.29 -0.01
N PRO A 485 59.62 -10.80 0.39
CA PRO A 485 58.56 -11.16 -0.55
C PRO A 485 57.71 -9.92 -0.87
N GLY A 486 57.90 -9.33 -2.05
CA GLY A 486 56.93 -8.43 -2.66
C GLY A 486 56.06 -9.22 -3.63
N ASP A 487 54.73 -9.13 -3.51
CA ASP A 487 53.82 -9.89 -4.37
C ASP A 487 53.67 -9.29 -5.78
N ARG A 488 53.08 -10.08 -6.67
CA ARG A 488 52.99 -9.89 -8.13
C ARG A 488 52.49 -8.49 -8.59
N PRO A 489 53.02 -7.96 -9.70
CA PRO A 489 52.29 -7.08 -10.59
C PRO A 489 51.63 -7.86 -11.74
N SER A 490 50.31 -7.71 -11.90
CA SER A 490 49.68 -7.76 -13.22
C SER A 490 49.95 -6.43 -13.94
N GLU A 491 50.29 -6.48 -15.23
CA GLU A 491 50.39 -5.26 -16.05
C GLU A 491 49.02 -4.84 -16.58
N ASP A 492 48.23 -4.27 -15.69
CA ASP A 492 47.11 -3.40 -16.06
C ASP A 492 47.62 -2.18 -16.84
N LYS A 493 46.80 -1.68 -17.77
CA LYS A 493 47.09 -0.47 -18.56
C LYS A 493 47.14 0.77 -17.65
N ARG A 494 48.33 1.08 -17.14
CA ARG A 494 48.59 2.30 -16.37
C ARG A 494 48.54 3.52 -17.29
N PHE A 495 47.39 4.20 -17.28
CA PHE A 495 47.32 5.62 -17.65
C PHE A 495 48.34 6.41 -16.82
N SER A 496 48.94 7.46 -17.39
CA SER A 496 49.91 8.27 -16.68
C SER A 496 49.26 8.95 -15.48
N VAL A 497 50.03 9.22 -14.43
CA VAL A 497 49.61 10.09 -13.32
C VAL A 497 49.18 11.47 -13.86
N VAL A 498 49.78 11.91 -14.97
CA VAL A 498 49.41 13.14 -15.68
C VAL A 498 48.02 13.02 -16.32
N ASP A 499 47.68 11.89 -16.95
CA ASP A 499 46.39 11.67 -17.62
C ASP A 499 45.26 11.59 -16.60
N MET A 500 45.49 10.88 -15.49
CA MET A 500 44.53 10.76 -14.39
C MET A 500 44.33 12.09 -13.65
N ALA A 501 45.40 12.90 -13.49
CA ALA A 501 45.30 14.25 -12.96
C ALA A 501 44.54 15.20 -13.91
N ALA A 502 44.75 15.08 -15.24
CA ALA A 502 44.01 15.86 -16.23
C ALA A 502 42.52 15.51 -16.23
N LEU A 503 42.17 14.22 -16.22
CA LEU A 503 40.77 13.76 -16.10
C LEU A 503 40.12 14.22 -14.79
N GLY A 504 40.83 14.08 -13.66
CA GLY A 504 40.35 14.56 -12.35
C GLY A 504 40.12 16.08 -12.32
N GLY A 505 41.03 16.86 -12.93
CA GLY A 505 40.89 18.31 -13.05
C GLY A 505 39.70 18.74 -13.92
N VAL A 506 39.49 18.08 -15.06
CA VAL A 506 38.34 18.35 -15.95
C VAL A 506 37.02 17.95 -15.28
N LEU A 507 36.96 16.79 -14.62
CA LEU A 507 35.78 16.36 -13.86
C LEU A 507 35.48 17.31 -12.69
N GLY A 508 36.50 17.75 -11.94
CA GLY A 508 36.35 18.74 -10.87
C GLY A 508 35.84 20.08 -11.37
N ALA A 509 36.34 20.57 -12.51
CA ALA A 509 35.87 21.81 -13.13
C ALA A 509 34.41 21.70 -13.62
N LEU A 510 34.04 20.57 -14.25
CA LEU A 510 32.66 20.31 -14.68
C LEU A 510 31.70 20.18 -13.48
N LEU A 511 32.12 19.53 -12.40
CA LEU A 511 31.35 19.44 -11.16
C LEU A 511 31.14 20.82 -10.53
N LEU A 512 32.18 21.66 -10.46
CA LEU A 512 32.09 23.02 -9.94
C LEU A 512 31.11 23.88 -10.77
N LEU A 513 31.17 23.77 -12.11
CA LEU A 513 30.25 24.45 -13.00
C LEU A 513 28.80 23.95 -12.85
N ALA A 514 28.60 22.64 -12.65
CA ALA A 514 27.29 22.07 -12.38
C ALA A 514 26.72 22.57 -11.04
N VAL A 515 27.52 22.61 -9.97
CA VAL A 515 27.13 23.15 -8.66
C VAL A 515 26.83 24.65 -8.74
N LEU A 516 27.61 25.44 -9.48
CA LEU A 516 27.32 26.85 -9.75
C LEU A 516 26.01 27.03 -10.52
N GLY A 517 25.75 26.20 -11.54
CA GLY A 517 24.48 26.19 -12.27
C GLY A 517 23.29 25.86 -11.38
N LEU A 518 23.45 24.87 -10.48
CA LEU A 518 22.44 24.50 -9.48
C LEU A 518 22.19 25.62 -8.46
N ALA A 519 23.24 26.27 -7.96
CA ALA A 519 23.13 27.40 -7.05
C ALA A 519 22.44 28.61 -7.71
N ILE A 520 22.72 28.88 -8.99
CA ILE A 520 22.03 29.93 -9.77
C ILE A 520 20.57 29.56 -10.02
N LEU A 521 20.24 28.30 -10.31
CA LEU A 521 18.86 27.83 -10.43
C LEU A 521 18.09 27.97 -9.11
N VAL A 522 18.68 27.53 -8.00
CA VAL A 522 18.10 27.68 -6.65
C VAL A 522 17.91 29.16 -6.31
N HIS A 523 18.91 30.01 -6.54
CA HIS A 523 18.78 31.44 -6.27
C HIS A 523 17.72 32.11 -7.16
N LYS A 524 17.59 31.71 -8.44
CA LYS A 524 16.55 32.20 -9.34
C LYS A 524 15.15 31.74 -8.94
N HIS A 525 15.00 30.52 -8.43
CA HIS A 525 13.70 29.90 -8.13
C HIS A 525 13.21 30.15 -6.69
N TYR A 526 14.11 30.38 -5.74
CA TYR A 526 13.82 30.59 -4.31
C TYR A 526 14.25 31.97 -3.78
N GLY A 527 15.13 32.70 -4.47
CA GLY A 527 15.58 34.04 -4.09
C GLY A 527 14.45 35.06 -3.78
N PRO A 528 13.31 35.06 -4.51
CA PRO A 528 12.17 35.91 -4.16
C PRO A 528 11.55 35.63 -2.77
N ARG A 529 11.71 34.41 -2.22
CA ARG A 529 11.18 34.02 -0.91
C ARG A 529 12.18 34.16 0.23
N LEU A 530 13.48 34.31 -0.06
CA LEU A 530 14.54 34.48 0.94
C LEU A 530 14.71 35.94 1.43
N LYS A 531 13.86 36.87 0.98
CA LYS A 531 14.00 38.32 1.24
C LYS A 531 13.08 38.88 2.34
N CYS A 532 12.30 38.05 3.02
CA CYS A 532 11.36 38.46 4.08
C CYS A 532 11.91 38.39 5.51
N CYS A 533 13.13 37.86 5.73
CA CYS A 533 13.61 37.49 7.08
C CYS A 533 14.98 38.11 7.43
N SER A 534 15.24 39.35 7.04
CA SER A 534 16.40 40.12 7.53
C SER A 534 16.13 41.62 7.48
N GLY A 535 16.02 42.25 8.65
CA GLY A 535 15.74 43.68 8.80
C GLY A 535 14.89 44.00 10.03
N LYS A 536 15.54 44.17 11.20
CA LYS A 536 15.01 45.00 12.28
C LYS A 536 15.45 46.44 12.02
N ASP A 537 14.55 47.40 12.14
CA ASP A 537 14.86 48.81 12.39
C ASP A 537 13.66 49.46 13.13
N PRO A 538 13.83 50.63 13.80
CA PRO A 538 13.00 51.01 14.93
C PRO A 538 11.76 51.86 14.62
N GLU A 539 10.90 51.94 15.63
CA GLU A 539 9.68 52.75 15.76
C GLU A 539 9.91 54.26 15.57
N PRO A 540 8.96 54.96 14.94
CA PRO A 540 8.30 56.06 15.67
C PRO A 540 6.77 56.18 15.43
N GLU A 541 6.03 56.38 16.51
CA GLU A 541 4.68 56.96 16.54
C GLU A 541 4.67 58.49 16.23
N PRO A 542 3.50 59.16 16.08
CA PRO A 542 2.26 58.73 15.40
C PRO A 542 1.67 59.85 14.50
N LEU A 543 0.69 59.56 13.61
CA LEU A 543 -0.45 60.44 13.26
C LEU A 543 -1.33 59.85 12.13
N GLY A 544 -2.60 60.28 12.05
CA GLY A 544 -3.28 60.50 10.76
C GLY A 544 -4.44 59.57 10.42
N SER A 545 -5.66 60.10 10.51
CA SER A 545 -6.93 59.45 10.19
C SER A 545 -7.25 59.33 8.68
N ASP A 546 -8.40 58.69 8.41
CA ASP A 546 -9.35 58.93 7.29
C ASP A 546 -9.32 58.01 6.03
N ASN A 547 -10.41 57.26 5.90
CA ASN A 547 -11.04 56.84 4.64
C ASN A 547 -11.45 58.08 3.80
N PRO A 548 -11.50 58.06 2.44
CA PRO A 548 -12.45 57.20 1.72
C PRO A 548 -12.05 56.76 0.27
N ALA A 549 -13.04 56.29 -0.49
CA ALA A 549 -12.95 55.56 -1.76
C ALA A 549 -12.89 56.41 -3.06
N PHE A 550 -12.93 55.70 -4.21
CA PHE A 550 -13.02 56.08 -5.64
C PHE A 550 -11.70 56.13 -6.48
N GLN A 551 -11.58 55.16 -7.41
CA GLN A 551 -11.54 55.25 -8.90
C GLN A 551 -10.86 56.45 -9.62
N PRO A 552 -10.50 56.34 -10.94
CA PRO A 552 -10.49 55.18 -11.86
C PRO A 552 -9.19 55.00 -12.67
N ASP A 553 -9.15 53.99 -13.57
CA ASP A 553 -8.11 53.80 -14.59
C ASP A 553 -8.11 54.86 -15.71
N HIS A 554 -6.93 55.19 -16.25
CA HIS A 554 -6.79 55.83 -17.57
C HIS A 554 -5.39 55.62 -18.20
N GLU A 555 -5.33 54.91 -19.33
CA GLU A 555 -4.70 55.42 -20.56
C GLU A 555 -5.24 54.67 -21.79
N ALA A 556 -5.10 55.24 -23.00
CA ALA A 556 -5.92 54.83 -24.16
C ALA A 556 -5.23 55.03 -25.52
N THR A 557 -5.75 54.38 -26.57
CA THR A 557 -5.55 54.80 -27.97
C THR A 557 -6.73 54.37 -28.85
N TRP A 558 -7.01 55.12 -29.93
CA TRP A 558 -8.28 55.09 -30.68
C TRP A 558 -8.15 54.73 -32.18
N ALA A 559 -9.15 54.04 -32.73
CA ALA A 559 -9.58 54.12 -34.14
C ALA A 559 -11.07 53.66 -34.31
N PRO A 560 -11.85 54.10 -35.32
CA PRO A 560 -13.32 54.18 -35.16
C PRO A 560 -14.23 53.39 -36.17
N VAL A 561 -15.32 52.79 -35.63
CA VAL A 561 -16.77 53.09 -35.87
C VAL A 561 -17.19 53.45 -37.34
N PRO A 562 -18.21 52.80 -37.97
CA PRO A 562 -19.59 52.73 -37.45
C PRO A 562 -20.48 51.48 -37.67
N SER A 563 -21.53 51.38 -36.84
CA SER A 563 -22.71 50.47 -36.90
C SER A 563 -23.77 50.92 -37.95
N PRO A 564 -24.85 50.14 -38.26
CA PRO A 564 -26.07 50.01 -37.39
C PRO A 564 -26.83 48.63 -37.59
N THR A 565 -28.04 48.24 -37.10
CA THR A 565 -29.03 48.68 -36.06
C THR A 565 -30.09 47.56 -35.81
N HIS A 566 -30.81 47.64 -34.67
CA HIS A 566 -32.24 47.28 -34.43
C HIS A 566 -32.75 45.83 -34.16
N ASP A 567 -33.56 45.76 -33.10
CA ASP A 567 -34.61 44.79 -32.65
C ASP A 567 -35.84 44.69 -33.62
N PRO A 568 -36.96 43.92 -33.40
CA PRO A 568 -37.46 43.28 -32.15
C PRO A 568 -38.23 41.92 -32.25
N LYS A 569 -38.98 41.58 -31.17
CA LYS A 569 -39.79 40.36 -30.90
C LYS A 569 -41.32 40.56 -31.10
N PRO A 570 -42.10 39.50 -31.43
CA PRO A 570 -43.35 39.07 -30.72
C PRO A 570 -43.42 37.50 -30.60
N SER A 571 -44.45 36.68 -30.27
CA SER A 571 -45.84 36.66 -29.68
C SER A 571 -46.04 35.24 -29.03
N GLU A 572 -47.03 34.75 -28.24
CA GLU A 572 -48.37 35.12 -27.66
C GLU A 572 -49.57 34.27 -28.19
N THR A 573 -50.44 33.56 -27.41
CA THR A 573 -50.34 33.10 -25.99
C THR A 573 -51.03 31.73 -25.62
N PRO A 574 -52.39 31.52 -25.46
CA PRO A 574 -52.89 30.68 -24.32
C PRO A 574 -54.08 29.68 -24.51
N LEU A 575 -54.56 29.09 -23.38
CA LEU A 575 -55.88 28.44 -23.03
C LEU A 575 -55.97 26.87 -23.09
N ILE A 576 -56.73 26.09 -22.25
CA ILE A 576 -57.45 26.23 -20.94
C ILE A 576 -57.83 24.81 -20.33
N LEU A 577 -58.16 24.71 -19.02
CA LEU A 577 -58.85 23.66 -18.16
C LEU A 577 -59.10 22.20 -18.68
N THR A 578 -59.15 21.11 -17.87
CA THR A 578 -60.03 20.81 -16.68
C THR A 578 -59.55 19.64 -15.78
N GLU A 579 -60.09 19.57 -14.55
CA GLU A 579 -60.07 18.48 -13.52
C GLU A 579 -61.38 17.61 -13.58
N PRO A 580 -61.74 16.67 -12.64
CA PRO A 580 -61.00 15.84 -11.64
C PRO A 580 -61.48 14.34 -11.60
N THR A 581 -61.13 13.56 -10.56
CA THR A 581 -62.05 12.76 -9.67
C THR A 581 -61.48 11.41 -9.14
N THR A 582 -61.62 11.13 -7.84
CA THR A 582 -61.33 9.85 -7.13
C THR A 582 -62.60 9.31 -6.43
N PRO A 583 -62.81 7.98 -6.24
CA PRO A 583 -62.54 7.32 -4.93
C PRO A 583 -62.09 5.83 -5.02
N SER A 584 -61.15 5.33 -4.20
CA SER A 584 -61.28 4.74 -2.83
C SER A 584 -62.08 3.42 -2.70
N LEU A 585 -61.42 2.34 -2.22
CA LEU A 585 -61.81 1.53 -1.03
C LEU A 585 -60.91 0.28 -0.77
N MET A 586 -60.87 -0.15 0.50
CA MET A 586 -60.23 -1.35 1.12
C MET A 586 -61.31 -2.03 2.04
N PRO A 587 -61.09 -3.10 2.85
CA PRO A 587 -60.05 -4.16 2.96
C PRO A 587 -60.75 -5.57 2.88
N PRO A 588 -60.46 -6.67 3.65
CA PRO A 588 -59.29 -7.18 4.40
C PRO A 588 -58.88 -8.66 4.04
N GLY A 589 -57.94 -9.27 4.80
CA GLY A 589 -57.50 -10.68 4.70
C GLY A 589 -58.43 -11.71 5.42
N PRO A 590 -57.96 -12.91 5.89
CA PRO A 590 -56.68 -13.12 6.60
C PRO A 590 -55.95 -14.52 6.49
N SER A 591 -54.87 -14.65 7.29
CA SER A 591 -54.40 -15.82 8.08
C SER A 591 -53.65 -17.05 7.49
N LEU A 592 -52.39 -17.20 7.96
CA LEU A 592 -51.64 -18.39 8.45
C LEU A 592 -51.74 -19.76 7.74
N SER A 593 -50.57 -20.36 7.40
CA SER A 593 -49.89 -21.34 8.29
C SER A 593 -48.59 -21.95 7.72
N SER A 594 -47.60 -22.17 8.59
CA SER A 594 -46.41 -23.05 8.43
C SER A 594 -46.62 -24.34 9.27
N PRO A 595 -45.71 -25.35 9.38
CA PRO A 595 -44.31 -25.43 8.93
C PRO A 595 -43.81 -26.81 8.40
N GLU A 596 -42.48 -26.87 8.22
CA GLU A 596 -41.56 -28.03 8.38
C GLU A 596 -41.36 -29.09 7.28
N ALA A 597 -40.15 -29.67 7.34
CA ALA A 597 -39.58 -30.74 6.51
C ALA A 597 -39.23 -31.94 7.47
N PRO A 598 -38.25 -32.87 7.28
CA PRO A 598 -37.17 -32.96 6.29
C PRO A 598 -36.97 -34.37 5.64
N GLY A 599 -36.01 -34.46 4.71
CA GLY A 599 -35.18 -35.65 4.60
C GLY A 599 -35.30 -36.52 3.35
N PRO A 600 -34.32 -37.43 3.13
CA PRO A 600 -33.59 -37.38 1.85
C PRO A 600 -33.34 -38.75 1.17
N GLU A 601 -33.01 -38.75 -0.13
CA GLU A 601 -32.10 -39.73 -0.75
C GLU A 601 -31.67 -39.33 -2.18
N ALA A 602 -30.64 -40.00 -2.72
CA ALA A 602 -30.04 -39.83 -4.06
C ALA A 602 -29.31 -41.16 -4.42
N PRO A 603 -28.62 -41.34 -5.58
CA PRO A 603 -28.53 -40.55 -6.82
C PRO A 603 -28.90 -41.36 -8.10
N GLY A 604 -28.78 -40.79 -9.32
CA GLY A 604 -29.06 -41.54 -10.57
C GLY A 604 -28.57 -40.93 -11.89
N SER A 605 -27.37 -41.35 -12.33
CA SER A 605 -26.86 -41.47 -13.71
C SER A 605 -27.55 -40.77 -14.91
N ALA A 606 -26.79 -39.88 -15.58
CA ALA A 606 -26.81 -39.67 -17.05
C ALA A 606 -26.13 -40.87 -17.79
N PRO A 607 -26.01 -40.94 -19.15
CA PRO A 607 -26.33 -39.93 -20.17
C PRO A 607 -27.04 -40.43 -21.46
N GLU A 608 -27.46 -39.51 -22.34
CA GLU A 608 -27.53 -39.78 -23.79
C GLU A 608 -27.46 -38.49 -24.64
N SER A 609 -26.95 -38.60 -25.88
CA SER A 609 -26.86 -37.53 -26.88
C SER A 609 -27.11 -38.09 -28.28
N PRO A 610 -27.78 -37.34 -29.18
CA PRO A 610 -27.58 -37.54 -30.62
C PRO A 610 -27.34 -36.27 -31.44
N ALA A 611 -26.73 -36.48 -32.61
CA ALA A 611 -26.11 -35.50 -33.50
C ALA A 611 -27.04 -34.49 -34.22
N ALA A 612 -26.50 -33.28 -34.41
CA ALA A 612 -26.43 -32.43 -35.62
C ALA A 612 -27.50 -32.51 -36.74
N ALA A 613 -27.92 -31.34 -37.26
CA ALA A 613 -27.51 -30.86 -38.61
C ALA A 613 -28.17 -29.52 -39.06
N HIS A 614 -27.35 -28.61 -39.63
CA HIS A 614 -27.69 -27.67 -40.74
C HIS A 614 -28.71 -26.52 -40.45
N SER A 615 -28.73 -25.36 -41.14
CA SER A 615 -27.80 -24.72 -42.10
C SER A 615 -28.17 -23.24 -42.37
N GLY A 616 -27.16 -22.39 -42.63
CA GLY A 616 -27.28 -21.27 -43.60
C GLY A 616 -27.57 -19.86 -43.05
N GLY A 617 -26.68 -18.91 -43.36
CA GLY A 617 -26.90 -17.46 -43.15
C GLY A 617 -25.59 -16.65 -43.26
N SER A 618 -25.57 -15.60 -44.11
CA SER A 618 -24.43 -14.67 -44.27
C SER A 618 -24.84 -13.47 -45.16
N PRO A 619 -24.29 -12.26 -44.97
CA PRO A 619 -24.23 -11.52 -43.71
C PRO A 619 -24.93 -10.13 -43.86
N VAL A 620 -25.34 -9.51 -42.75
CA VAL A 620 -25.92 -8.15 -42.75
C VAL A 620 -24.88 -7.12 -42.31
N ALA A 621 -24.88 -5.95 -42.95
CA ALA A 621 -23.80 -4.97 -42.85
C ALA A 621 -23.81 -4.14 -41.56
N MET A 622 -22.63 -3.88 -41.01
CA MET A 622 -22.41 -2.95 -39.90
C MET A 622 -22.66 -1.49 -40.32
N ARG A 623 -23.15 -0.66 -39.39
CA ARG A 623 -23.04 0.81 -39.46
C ARG A 623 -22.51 1.34 -38.13
N SER A 624 -21.46 2.16 -38.19
CA SER A 624 -20.84 2.79 -37.02
C SER A 624 -21.60 4.05 -36.59
N ILE A 625 -21.81 4.22 -35.29
CA ILE A 625 -22.16 5.49 -34.65
C ILE A 625 -21.28 5.65 -33.42
N LEU A 626 -20.26 6.52 -33.52
CA LEU A 626 -19.47 7.00 -32.38
C LEU A 626 -19.89 8.43 -32.05
N THR A 627 -20.63 8.64 -30.96
CA THR A 627 -20.84 9.96 -30.37
C THR A 627 -19.79 10.19 -29.27
N LYS A 628 -18.89 11.15 -29.49
CA LYS A 628 -17.73 11.40 -28.63
C LYS A 628 -17.98 12.53 -27.64
N GLU A 629 -18.68 12.25 -26.56
CA GLU A 629 -18.79 13.15 -25.40
C GLU A 629 -18.05 12.59 -24.18
N ARG A 630 -17.49 13.50 -23.38
CA ARG A 630 -16.62 13.20 -22.22
C ARG A 630 -17.13 14.00 -21.03
N ARG A 631 -17.63 13.30 -19.98
CA ARG A 631 -17.88 13.94 -18.68
C ARG A 631 -16.56 14.15 -17.91
N PRO A 632 -16.45 15.17 -17.06
CA PRO A 632 -15.15 15.65 -16.56
C PRO A 632 -14.70 15.03 -15.21
N GLU A 633 -15.27 13.91 -14.78
CA GLU A 633 -14.91 13.26 -13.50
C GLU A 633 -14.44 11.81 -13.71
N GLY A 634 -13.58 11.34 -12.80
CA GLY A 634 -12.69 10.20 -13.04
C GLY A 634 -13.35 8.82 -13.01
N GLY A 635 -13.00 7.98 -13.98
CA GLY A 635 -13.37 6.55 -14.00
C GLY A 635 -13.44 5.96 -15.40
N TYR A 636 -12.62 4.94 -15.68
CA TYR A 636 -12.73 4.15 -16.92
C TYR A 636 -13.88 3.14 -16.81
N LYS A 637 -15.07 3.48 -17.32
CA LYS A 637 -16.17 2.52 -17.41
C LYS A 637 -15.97 1.58 -18.61
N ALA A 638 -15.32 0.45 -18.38
CA ALA A 638 -15.39 -0.69 -19.31
C ALA A 638 -16.85 -1.15 -19.44
N VAL A 639 -17.33 -1.34 -20.67
CA VAL A 639 -18.67 -1.84 -20.97
C VAL A 639 -18.53 -3.20 -21.65
N TRP A 640 -19.05 -4.23 -20.99
CA TRP A 640 -19.11 -5.59 -21.52
C TRP A 640 -20.48 -5.82 -22.15
N PHE A 641 -20.50 -6.46 -23.32
CA PHE A 641 -21.70 -7.10 -23.85
C PHE A 641 -21.68 -8.56 -23.43
N GLY A 642 -22.77 -9.02 -22.80
CA GLY A 642 -22.96 -10.41 -22.42
C GLY A 642 -24.10 -11.04 -23.20
N GLU A 643 -23.75 -11.91 -24.14
CA GLU A 643 -24.52 -13.11 -24.48
C GLU A 643 -23.67 -14.27 -23.93
N ASP A 644 -24.16 -15.21 -23.12
CA ASP A 644 -25.55 -15.51 -22.72
C ASP A 644 -25.78 -15.40 -21.20
N ILE A 645 -27.05 -15.23 -20.79
CA ILE A 645 -27.47 -15.23 -19.39
C ILE A 645 -28.00 -16.62 -19.01
N GLY A 646 -27.30 -17.29 -18.07
CA GLY A 646 -27.89 -18.37 -17.28
C GLY A 646 -28.87 -17.78 -16.25
N ALA A 647 -30.02 -18.42 -16.07
CA ALA A 647 -31.09 -17.92 -15.19
C ALA A 647 -30.75 -18.05 -13.69
N GLU A 648 -31.58 -17.41 -12.87
CA GLU A 648 -31.58 -17.41 -11.38
C GLU A 648 -30.51 -16.55 -10.70
N ALA A 649 -30.79 -15.25 -10.60
CA ALA A 649 -30.30 -14.38 -9.53
C ALA A 649 -31.37 -13.30 -9.21
N ASP A 650 -31.85 -13.25 -7.96
CA ASP A 650 -32.82 -12.25 -7.51
C ASP A 650 -32.15 -10.88 -7.34
N VAL A 651 -32.69 -9.83 -7.98
CA VAL A 651 -32.16 -8.46 -7.90
C VAL A 651 -33.04 -7.63 -6.96
N VAL A 652 -32.64 -7.56 -5.69
CA VAL A 652 -33.29 -6.69 -4.70
C VAL A 652 -32.84 -5.24 -4.93
N VAL A 653 -33.74 -4.42 -5.49
CA VAL A 653 -33.50 -2.98 -5.66
C VAL A 653 -33.92 -2.24 -4.39
N LEU A 654 -32.94 -1.86 -3.56
CA LEU A 654 -33.16 -0.94 -2.44
C LEU A 654 -33.08 0.51 -2.95
N ASN A 655 -34.23 1.17 -3.06
CA ASN A 655 -34.31 2.61 -3.32
C ASN A 655 -33.92 3.38 -2.04
N ALA A 656 -32.79 4.09 -2.06
CA ALA A 656 -32.47 5.09 -1.04
C ALA A 656 -33.22 6.41 -1.32
N PRO A 657 -33.78 7.09 -0.30
CA PRO A 657 -34.55 8.31 -0.48
C PRO A 657 -33.65 9.55 -0.65
N THR A 658 -34.16 10.55 -1.37
CA THR A 658 -33.60 11.91 -1.43
C THR A 658 -34.02 12.74 -0.22
N PRO A 659 -33.11 13.51 0.42
CA PRO A 659 -33.49 14.52 1.41
C PRO A 659 -33.81 15.86 0.72
N ASP A 660 -34.94 16.47 1.07
CA ASP A 660 -35.34 17.80 0.62
C ASP A 660 -35.03 18.88 1.69
N VAL A 661 -34.35 19.94 1.25
CA VAL A 661 -34.67 21.38 1.48
C VAL A 661 -34.73 21.97 2.91
N ASP A 662 -33.89 23.02 3.08
CA ASP A 662 -33.93 24.19 3.99
C ASP A 662 -33.89 24.07 5.53
N GLY A 663 -33.14 25.00 6.13
CA GLY A 663 -32.98 25.20 7.56
C GLY A 663 -32.08 26.42 7.89
N THR A 664 -32.52 27.63 7.52
CA THR A 664 -31.77 28.88 7.77
C THR A 664 -31.75 29.30 9.24
N GLY A 665 -30.60 29.77 9.74
CA GLY A 665 -30.50 30.39 11.07
C GLY A 665 -29.25 31.24 11.25
N ASP A 666 -29.38 32.57 11.08
CA ASP A 666 -28.41 33.55 11.58
C ASP A 666 -28.46 33.62 13.12
N SER A 667 -27.31 33.84 13.77
CA SER A 667 -27.21 34.85 14.83
C SER A 667 -25.77 35.23 15.15
N SER A 668 -25.58 36.44 15.66
CA SER A 668 -24.28 37.10 15.82
C SER A 668 -23.99 37.51 17.27
N GLY A 669 -22.70 37.58 17.62
CA GLY A 669 -22.16 38.60 18.54
C GLY A 669 -21.75 38.12 19.95
N GLY A 670 -20.74 38.80 20.51
CA GLY A 670 -20.25 38.61 21.88
C GLY A 670 -18.73 38.85 22.02
N ASP A 671 -18.32 40.12 22.10
CA ASP A 671 -17.00 40.53 22.59
C ASP A 671 -17.09 40.87 24.10
N GLU A 672 -16.01 40.66 24.87
CA GLU A 672 -15.66 41.14 26.24
C GLU A 672 -14.64 40.10 26.82
N ASP A 673 -13.34 40.31 27.08
CA ASP A 673 -12.41 41.45 27.34
C ASP A 673 -11.99 41.60 28.82
N GLU A 674 -10.71 41.94 29.07
CA GLU A 674 -9.99 42.06 30.38
C GLU A 674 -9.86 40.78 31.26
N GLY A 675 -8.82 40.54 32.09
CA GLY A 675 -7.58 41.29 32.40
C GLY A 675 -6.69 40.64 33.50
N GLU A 676 -5.66 41.36 33.96
CA GLU A 676 -4.80 41.17 35.17
C GLU A 676 -3.69 40.07 35.24
N ASP A 677 -2.53 40.39 34.66
CA ASP A 677 -1.28 40.78 35.36
C ASP A 677 -0.66 39.95 36.54
N GLY A 678 0.34 39.12 36.20
CA GLY A 678 1.63 39.07 36.95
C GLY A 678 1.80 38.09 38.13
N ALA A 679 3.00 37.89 38.71
CA ALA A 679 4.37 38.28 38.30
C ALA A 679 5.46 37.55 39.14
N TRP A 680 6.74 37.67 38.72
CA TRP A 680 8.00 37.28 39.40
C TRP A 680 8.39 35.79 39.46
N GLY A 681 9.67 35.50 39.12
CA GLY A 681 10.25 34.15 39.19
C GLY A 681 11.61 33.98 38.50
N GLY A 682 12.55 34.92 38.66
CA GLY A 682 13.84 34.87 37.96
C GLY A 682 14.84 33.86 38.55
N GLY A 683 15.50 33.06 37.69
CA GLY A 683 16.48 32.04 38.10
C GLY A 683 17.47 31.68 36.99
N LEU A 684 18.52 32.48 36.81
CA LEU A 684 19.66 32.18 35.93
C LEU A 684 20.72 31.39 36.70
N HIS A 685 21.12 30.19 36.23
CA HIS A 685 22.53 29.77 36.22
C HIS A 685 22.78 28.44 35.46
N ASP A 686 23.92 28.43 34.78
CA ASP A 686 24.85 27.32 34.49
C ASP A 686 24.36 25.98 33.89
N ALA A 687 24.78 25.76 32.64
CA ALA A 687 25.05 24.43 32.11
C ALA A 687 26.35 23.85 32.70
N PRO A 688 26.56 22.55 32.57
CA PRO A 688 27.88 22.07 32.13
C PRO A 688 27.81 21.29 30.81
N GLU A 689 28.90 21.35 30.06
CA GLU A 689 29.17 20.45 28.95
C GLU A 689 29.34 19.01 29.45
N ASN A 690 29.00 18.02 28.63
CA ASN A 690 29.77 16.77 28.63
C ASN A 690 29.85 16.18 27.21
N ASP A 691 31.08 15.90 26.79
CA ASP A 691 31.40 15.28 25.51
C ASP A 691 31.52 13.76 25.68
N SER A 692 30.95 12.98 24.77
CA SER A 692 31.11 11.53 24.68
C SER A 692 30.73 11.04 23.28
N THR A 693 31.73 10.68 22.47
CA THR A 693 31.56 10.19 21.09
C THR A 693 31.70 8.66 21.02
N TYR A 694 31.09 8.04 20.00
CA TYR A 694 31.08 6.60 19.67
C TYR A 694 30.21 5.73 20.62
N ILE A 695 29.51 4.71 20.13
CA ILE A 695 29.56 4.05 18.80
C ILE A 695 28.35 4.44 17.94
#